data_AF-A0A494R2L1-F1
#
_entry.id   AF-A0A494R2L1-F1
#
_cell.length_a   1.000
_cell.length_b   1.000
_cell.length_c   1.000
_cell.angle_alpha   90.00
_cell.angle_beta   90.00
_cell.angle_gamma   90.00
#
_symmetry.space_group_name_H-M   'P 1'
#
loop_
_entity.id
_entity.type
_entity.pdbx_description
1 polymer ?
#
loop_
_entity_poly.entity_id
_entity_poly.type
_entity_poly.pdbx_seq_one_letter_code
_entity_poly.pdbx_strand_id
1 'polypeptide(L)'
;MLLGHYVLDKTFDEHVRDIANLASDPQTLIFFDTNILSYLYKLHEAARSEFFAWSDTVLDANRLVIPAWAANEYLSKVTSKTLDTYTPKSKEHTQANKLLNSLFESASLFVDEVSLKKINYTSDRATFITDFRTAIDALTLFTSVFSQEFDSGVIHEQIDAHLSSAILDSDLAALCARATQEGPGRFEHRLPPGFRDADKPENRLGDLIIWFEILEKSFASKEIFPKVLFVTRDEKDDWVYAPRKRTELVKGNRKTVNNARPEIKIADPRLVTEFRRLTEHSNIAIASFDILVEGLSKATPALFSHLAAAIQINIEESAPVPTVAFEEPEPPVLNQAVDAPVEVTREAEEMQPEASEPDQPNLVYEQAALRDREYQADAPSSINEIIRDLKSSNWYTQNPAITRISSIREEQFTPSSWFVLGRNIYQAACGNSQKAMEYVAGLESQLLQFPPSTAKHQLAGILFEIYFDSRGEFRSRIKFSHADMPLSVVVNQNYSDVTEFMKCKLRDHRERLTFMPGDSTIKVIQIIAAPLKPEDDTPSILDDQPSLPTHEIQSVQLDGVELLSVTTEGDQRPWMGVYGSKFFSPDRIRDRISDDLAIPKWALQIKTEPPMSSDVFLAVPENHGIKTTLALKHL
;
A
#
# COMPACT_ATOMS: atom_id res chain seq x y z
N MET A 1 -10.49 36.33 -8.82
CA MET A 1 -9.81 35.35 -9.70
C MET A 1 -8.41 35.16 -9.17
N LEU A 2 -7.94 33.92 -9.09
CA LEU A 2 -6.58 33.58 -8.65
C LEU A 2 -5.69 33.35 -9.88
N LEU A 3 -4.43 33.78 -9.83
CA LEU A 3 -3.48 33.65 -10.95
C LEU A 3 -2.81 32.26 -11.04
N GLY A 4 -3.11 31.38 -10.08
CA GLY A 4 -2.41 30.11 -9.92
C GLY A 4 -0.98 30.26 -9.39
N HIS A 5 -0.30 29.13 -9.23
CA HIS A 5 1.05 29.02 -8.71
C HIS A 5 2.02 28.67 -9.83
N TYR A 6 3.10 29.43 -9.97
CA TYR A 6 4.26 29.02 -10.77
C TYR A 6 5.18 28.09 -9.95
N VAL A 7 5.40 28.45 -8.68
CA VAL A 7 6.07 27.62 -7.68
C VAL A 7 5.07 27.31 -6.58
N LEU A 8 4.86 26.03 -6.31
CA LEU A 8 4.10 25.54 -5.17
C LEU A 8 5.04 25.35 -4.00
N ASP A 9 4.89 26.13 -2.92
CA ASP A 9 5.67 25.93 -1.70
C ASP A 9 5.12 24.76 -0.86
N LYS A 10 5.16 23.57 -1.44
CA LYS A 10 4.71 22.34 -0.81
C LYS A 10 5.51 21.16 -1.34
N THR A 11 5.92 20.26 -0.46
CA THR A 11 6.49 18.97 -0.86
C THR A 11 5.40 18.01 -1.30
N PHE A 12 5.79 16.95 -2.01
CA PHE A 12 4.84 15.89 -2.36
C PHE A 12 4.23 15.24 -1.10
N ASP A 13 5.07 14.91 -0.11
CA ASP A 13 4.57 14.33 1.15
C ASP A 13 3.67 15.27 1.94
N GLU A 14 3.95 16.59 1.94
CA GLU A 14 3.06 17.58 2.53
C GLU A 14 1.71 17.61 1.81
N HIS A 15 1.72 17.53 0.47
CA HIS A 15 0.49 17.48 -0.31
C HIS A 15 -0.35 16.22 -0.02
N VAL A 16 0.28 15.05 -0.04
CA VAL A 16 -0.36 13.77 0.31
C VAL A 16 -0.96 13.82 1.73
N ARG A 17 -0.19 14.34 2.70
CA ARG A 17 -0.66 14.50 4.08
C ARG A 17 -1.83 15.48 4.20
N ASP A 18 -1.81 16.57 3.45
CA ASP A 18 -2.91 17.54 3.45
C ASP A 18 -4.21 16.92 2.91
N ILE A 19 -4.14 16.09 1.87
CA ILE A 19 -5.30 15.35 1.35
C ILE A 19 -5.80 14.34 2.39
N ALA A 20 -4.90 13.60 3.05
CA ALA A 20 -5.27 12.68 4.13
C ALA A 20 -5.99 13.41 5.28
N ASN A 21 -5.41 14.53 5.73
CA ASN A 21 -5.99 15.36 6.79
C ASN A 21 -7.37 15.89 6.38
N LEU A 22 -7.53 16.33 5.13
CA LEU A 22 -8.81 16.80 4.63
C LEU A 22 -9.85 15.67 4.60
N ALA A 23 -9.47 14.48 4.16
CA ALA A 23 -10.33 13.30 4.16
C ALA A 23 -10.70 12.83 5.57
N SER A 24 -9.81 12.96 6.56
CA SER A 24 -10.09 12.58 7.95
C SER A 24 -10.86 13.64 8.73
N ASP A 25 -10.81 14.91 8.34
CA ASP A 25 -11.42 16.02 9.08
C ASP A 25 -12.97 15.94 9.10
N PRO A 26 -13.63 15.84 10.27
CA PRO A 26 -15.09 15.71 10.38
C PRO A 26 -15.89 16.85 9.73
N GLN A 27 -15.25 17.98 9.43
CA GLN A 27 -15.86 19.14 8.78
C GLN A 27 -15.66 19.20 7.26
N THR A 28 -15.22 18.09 6.65
CA THR A 28 -15.03 17.98 5.19
C THR A 28 -16.13 17.16 4.54
N LEU A 29 -16.80 17.73 3.54
CA LEU A 29 -17.66 17.02 2.61
C LEU A 29 -16.85 16.41 1.45
N ILE A 30 -17.05 15.14 1.15
CA ILE A 30 -16.31 14.37 0.15
C ILE A 30 -17.24 13.98 -0.99
N PHE A 31 -16.83 14.25 -2.23
CA PHE A 31 -17.53 13.86 -3.44
C PHE A 31 -16.74 12.80 -4.21
N PHE A 32 -17.40 11.73 -4.66
CA PHE A 32 -16.82 10.76 -5.58
C PHE A 32 -17.34 10.92 -7.00
N ASP A 33 -16.42 10.80 -7.96
CA ASP A 33 -16.72 10.74 -9.38
C ASP A 33 -17.08 9.31 -9.86
N THR A 34 -17.69 9.16 -11.03
CA THR A 34 -18.04 7.87 -11.66
C THR A 34 -16.81 6.98 -11.86
N ASN A 35 -15.66 7.59 -12.16
CA ASN A 35 -14.42 6.86 -12.37
C ASN A 35 -13.91 6.13 -11.10
N ILE A 36 -14.37 6.54 -9.91
CA ILE A 36 -14.08 5.83 -8.66
C ILE A 36 -14.88 4.52 -8.62
N LEU A 37 -16.18 4.58 -8.94
CA LEU A 37 -17.06 3.41 -8.97
C LEU A 37 -16.58 2.37 -9.99
N SER A 38 -16.25 2.81 -11.20
CA SER A 38 -15.70 1.92 -12.22
C SER A 38 -14.34 1.33 -11.84
N TYR A 39 -13.54 2.03 -11.03
CA TYR A 39 -12.23 1.52 -10.60
C TYR A 39 -12.33 0.34 -9.63
N LEU A 40 -13.42 0.24 -8.85
CA LEU A 40 -13.65 -0.87 -7.92
C LEU A 40 -13.67 -2.22 -8.66
N TYR A 41 -14.08 -2.25 -9.93
CA TYR A 41 -14.04 -3.46 -10.78
C TYR A 41 -12.63 -3.97 -11.11
N LYS A 42 -11.60 -3.14 -10.90
CA LYS A 42 -10.19 -3.51 -11.09
C LYS A 42 -9.53 -3.97 -9.80
N LEU A 43 -10.18 -3.79 -8.65
CA LEU A 43 -9.65 -4.16 -7.35
C LEU A 43 -10.04 -5.59 -7.01
N HIS A 44 -9.16 -6.31 -6.30
CA HIS A 44 -9.53 -7.58 -5.69
C HIS A 44 -10.40 -7.36 -4.44
N GLU A 45 -11.05 -8.42 -3.95
CA GLU A 45 -12.04 -8.32 -2.87
C GLU A 45 -11.51 -7.65 -1.60
N ALA A 46 -10.35 -8.07 -1.07
CA ALA A 46 -9.80 -7.45 0.14
C ALA A 46 -9.50 -5.94 -0.02
N ALA A 47 -9.05 -5.48 -1.19
CA ALA A 47 -8.87 -4.05 -1.46
C ALA A 47 -10.20 -3.29 -1.53
N ARG A 48 -11.24 -3.89 -2.12
CA ARG A 48 -12.60 -3.32 -2.11
C ARG A 48 -13.16 -3.24 -0.69
N SER A 49 -12.96 -4.28 0.12
CA SER A 49 -13.39 -4.31 1.52
C SER A 49 -12.71 -3.23 2.37
N GLU A 50 -11.41 -2.98 2.17
CA GLU A 50 -10.71 -1.84 2.81
C GLU A 50 -11.30 -0.49 2.36
N PHE A 51 -11.60 -0.33 1.06
CA PHE A 51 -12.24 0.88 0.54
C PHE A 51 -13.63 1.10 1.15
N PHE A 52 -14.50 0.08 1.14
CA PHE A 52 -15.86 0.18 1.67
C PHE A 52 -15.86 0.44 3.17
N ALA A 53 -15.00 -0.25 3.94
CA ALA A 53 -14.87 -0.01 5.37
C ALA A 53 -14.51 1.45 5.68
N TRP A 54 -13.67 2.09 4.86
CA TRP A 54 -13.40 3.51 5.00
C TRP A 54 -14.58 4.38 4.53
N SER A 55 -15.14 4.13 3.34
CA SER A 55 -16.22 4.97 2.79
C SER A 55 -17.47 4.95 3.66
N ASP A 56 -17.81 3.79 4.26
CA ASP A 56 -18.95 3.64 5.16
C ASP A 56 -18.79 4.55 6.39
N THR A 57 -17.59 4.65 6.96
CA THR A 57 -17.35 5.55 8.11
C THR A 57 -17.56 7.04 7.76
N VAL A 58 -17.24 7.42 6.52
CA VAL A 58 -17.44 8.78 6.01
C VAL A 58 -18.93 9.00 5.70
N LEU A 59 -19.60 8.00 5.16
CA LEU A 59 -21.02 8.00 4.83
C LEU A 59 -21.90 8.09 6.08
N ASP A 60 -21.62 7.29 7.11
CA ASP A 60 -22.30 7.32 8.41
C ASP A 60 -22.19 8.69 9.10
N ALA A 61 -21.08 9.40 8.84
CA ALA A 61 -20.88 10.78 9.29
C ALA A 61 -21.60 11.83 8.42
N ASN A 62 -22.39 11.41 7.42
CA ASN A 62 -23.05 12.24 6.41
C ASN A 62 -22.09 13.12 5.60
N ARG A 63 -20.85 12.65 5.40
CA ARG A 63 -19.78 13.39 4.73
C ARG A 63 -19.51 12.90 3.31
N LEU A 64 -20.03 11.75 2.91
CA LEU A 64 -19.81 11.19 1.57
C LEU A 64 -21.01 11.49 0.66
N VAL A 65 -20.72 11.93 -0.57
CA VAL A 65 -21.70 12.26 -1.59
C VAL A 65 -21.25 11.72 -2.95
N ILE A 66 -22.20 11.19 -3.72
CA ILE A 66 -22.02 10.84 -5.13
C ILE A 66 -22.96 11.74 -5.94
N PRO A 67 -22.44 12.58 -6.87
CA PRO A 67 -23.28 13.34 -7.78
C PRO A 67 -24.26 12.42 -8.52
N ALA A 68 -25.52 12.84 -8.64
CA ALA A 68 -26.56 12.08 -9.32
C ALA A 68 -26.19 11.82 -10.79
N TRP A 69 -25.50 12.77 -11.43
CA TRP A 69 -25.02 12.58 -12.79
C TRP A 69 -23.94 11.49 -12.86
N ALA A 70 -23.06 11.44 -11.87
CA ALA A 70 -22.02 10.41 -11.79
C ALA A 70 -22.64 9.01 -11.63
N ALA A 71 -23.69 8.89 -10.80
CA ALA A 71 -24.47 7.67 -10.66
C ALA A 71 -25.24 7.31 -11.95
N ASN A 72 -25.79 8.29 -12.66
CA ASN A 72 -26.46 8.10 -13.94
C ASN A 72 -25.51 7.56 -15.03
N GLU A 73 -24.28 8.08 -15.11
CA GLU A 73 -23.26 7.55 -16.00
C GLU A 73 -22.93 6.08 -15.69
N TYR A 74 -22.82 5.74 -14.41
CA TYR A 74 -22.61 4.36 -13.98
C TYR A 74 -23.82 3.46 -14.33
N LEU A 75 -25.04 3.91 -14.05
CA LEU A 75 -26.29 3.20 -14.36
C LEU A 75 -26.44 2.92 -15.86
N SER A 76 -25.95 3.80 -16.73
CA SER A 76 -25.95 3.56 -18.17
C SER A 76 -25.23 2.26 -18.55
N LYS A 77 -24.14 1.92 -17.83
CA LYS A 77 -23.37 0.68 -18.05
C LYS A 77 -24.03 -0.56 -17.48
N VAL A 78 -24.74 -0.41 -16.36
CA VAL A 78 -25.57 -1.46 -15.76
C VAL A 78 -26.68 -1.82 -16.75
N THR A 79 -27.43 -0.82 -17.21
CA THR A 79 -28.59 -1.02 -18.10
C THR A 79 -28.21 -1.50 -19.50
N SER A 80 -27.04 -1.10 -20.02
CA SER A 80 -26.50 -1.64 -21.28
C SER A 80 -25.86 -3.02 -21.15
N LYS A 81 -25.81 -3.62 -19.95
CA LYS A 81 -25.17 -4.91 -19.65
C LYS A 81 -23.70 -4.95 -20.08
N THR A 82 -22.98 -3.88 -19.81
CA THR A 82 -21.56 -3.73 -20.18
C THR A 82 -20.65 -3.50 -18.97
N LEU A 83 -21.06 -3.93 -17.76
CA LEU A 83 -20.23 -3.79 -16.56
C LEU A 83 -18.89 -4.53 -16.68
N ASP A 84 -18.85 -5.64 -17.42
CA ASP A 84 -17.63 -6.38 -17.71
C ASP A 84 -16.59 -5.55 -18.50
N THR A 85 -16.98 -4.40 -19.06
CA THR A 85 -15.99 -3.49 -19.68
C THR A 85 -15.11 -2.79 -18.66
N TYR A 86 -15.50 -2.78 -17.39
CA TYR A 86 -14.70 -2.25 -16.29
C TYR A 86 -13.72 -3.27 -15.70
N THR A 87 -13.94 -4.56 -15.93
CA THR A 87 -13.07 -5.63 -15.42
C THR A 87 -11.82 -5.80 -16.31
N PRO A 88 -10.71 -6.32 -15.77
CA PRO A 88 -9.52 -6.66 -16.57
C PRO A 88 -9.88 -7.61 -17.73
N LYS A 89 -9.36 -7.35 -18.93
CA LYS A 89 -9.76 -8.07 -20.15
C LYS A 89 -9.26 -9.52 -20.14
N SER A 90 -10.17 -10.47 -19.94
CA SER A 90 -9.91 -11.93 -19.97
C SER A 90 -9.22 -12.45 -21.24
N LYS A 91 -9.28 -11.71 -22.36
CA LYS A 91 -8.69 -12.12 -23.65
C LYS A 91 -7.15 -12.07 -23.69
N GLU A 92 -6.52 -11.33 -22.79
CA GLU A 92 -5.05 -11.17 -22.77
C GLU A 92 -4.33 -12.50 -22.50
N HIS A 93 -4.91 -13.34 -21.63
CA HIS A 93 -4.45 -14.71 -21.38
C HIS A 93 -4.32 -15.55 -22.65
N THR A 94 -5.38 -15.54 -23.47
CA THR A 94 -5.44 -16.35 -24.69
C THR A 94 -4.41 -15.88 -25.71
N GLN A 95 -4.14 -14.57 -25.75
CA GLN A 95 -3.12 -13.99 -26.62
C GLN A 95 -1.71 -14.33 -26.12
N ALA A 96 -1.45 -14.24 -24.81
CA ALA A 96 -0.18 -14.62 -24.20
C ALA A 96 0.16 -16.10 -24.48
N ASN A 97 -0.78 -17.01 -24.26
CA ASN A 97 -0.59 -18.43 -24.55
C ASN A 97 -0.33 -18.71 -26.03
N LYS A 98 -1.01 -18.01 -26.95
CA LYS A 98 -0.72 -18.12 -28.39
C LYS A 98 0.69 -17.63 -28.73
N LEU A 99 1.10 -16.51 -28.15
CA LEU A 99 2.44 -15.95 -28.36
C LEU A 99 3.54 -16.90 -27.85
N LEU A 100 3.40 -17.40 -26.61
CA LEU A 100 4.36 -18.33 -26.01
C LEU A 100 4.48 -19.63 -26.82
N ASN A 101 3.35 -20.20 -27.27
CA ASN A 101 3.37 -21.39 -28.12
C ASN A 101 4.01 -21.12 -29.49
N SER A 102 3.78 -19.94 -30.09
CA SER A 102 4.45 -19.54 -31.34
C SER A 102 5.96 -19.36 -31.16
N LEU A 103 6.40 -18.80 -30.03
CA LEU A 103 7.83 -18.71 -29.68
C LEU A 103 8.45 -20.10 -29.48
N PHE A 104 7.74 -21.04 -28.86
CA PHE A 104 8.18 -22.42 -28.74
C PHE A 104 8.34 -23.11 -30.10
N GLU A 105 7.36 -22.94 -31.00
CA GLU A 105 7.44 -23.49 -32.36
C GLU A 105 8.64 -22.90 -33.11
N SER A 106 8.84 -21.59 -33.01
CA SER A 106 9.98 -20.90 -33.61
C SER A 106 11.32 -21.40 -33.04
N ALA A 107 11.42 -21.55 -31.72
CA ALA A 107 12.60 -22.09 -31.07
C ALA A 107 12.87 -23.54 -31.51
N SER A 108 11.83 -24.36 -31.66
CA SER A 108 11.93 -25.74 -32.13
C SER A 108 12.51 -25.83 -33.56
N LEU A 109 12.33 -24.80 -34.38
CA LEU A 109 12.83 -24.77 -35.76
C LEU A 109 14.29 -24.30 -35.87
N PHE A 110 14.71 -23.30 -35.09
CA PHE A 110 16.00 -22.62 -35.28
C PHE A 110 17.04 -22.83 -34.18
N VAL A 111 16.66 -23.33 -32.99
CA VAL A 111 17.62 -23.54 -31.90
C VAL A 111 18.50 -24.76 -32.19
N ASP A 112 19.81 -24.52 -32.15
CA ASP A 112 20.87 -25.50 -32.28
C ASP A 112 21.94 -25.30 -31.17
N GLU A 113 22.93 -26.20 -31.12
CA GLU A 113 24.00 -26.14 -30.11
C GLU A 113 24.84 -24.85 -30.19
N VAL A 114 24.97 -24.26 -31.38
CA VAL A 114 25.72 -23.00 -31.58
C VAL A 114 24.96 -21.84 -30.96
N SER A 115 23.65 -21.80 -31.14
CA SER A 115 22.76 -20.77 -30.59
C SER A 115 22.67 -20.86 -29.07
N LEU A 116 22.63 -22.06 -28.50
CA LEU A 116 22.61 -22.28 -27.04
C LEU A 116 23.90 -21.79 -26.36
N LYS A 117 25.06 -22.01 -26.97
CA LYS A 117 26.34 -21.51 -26.44
C LYS A 117 26.40 -19.99 -26.36
N LYS A 118 25.74 -19.27 -27.28
CA LYS A 118 25.72 -17.79 -27.28
C LYS A 118 24.97 -17.21 -26.09
N ILE A 119 24.06 -17.96 -25.48
CA ILE A 119 23.28 -17.56 -24.31
C ILE A 119 23.76 -18.25 -23.02
N ASN A 120 24.94 -18.89 -23.05
CA ASN A 120 25.50 -19.67 -21.95
C ASN A 120 24.55 -20.75 -21.40
N TYR A 121 23.69 -21.32 -22.26
CA TYR A 121 22.87 -22.47 -21.85
C TYR A 121 23.73 -23.73 -21.81
N THR A 122 23.76 -24.39 -20.67
CA THR A 122 24.72 -25.47 -20.38
C THR A 122 24.28 -26.85 -20.86
N SER A 123 23.01 -27.04 -21.18
CA SER A 123 22.42 -28.33 -21.55
C SER A 123 22.24 -28.47 -23.07
N ASP A 124 21.86 -29.65 -23.54
CA ASP A 124 21.64 -29.95 -24.95
C ASP A 124 20.29 -29.42 -25.47
N ARG A 125 20.12 -29.47 -26.80
CA ARG A 125 18.90 -28.99 -27.46
C ARG A 125 17.64 -29.72 -26.95
N ALA A 126 17.71 -31.03 -26.71
CA ALA A 126 16.55 -31.80 -26.26
C ALA A 126 16.08 -31.33 -24.88
N THR A 127 17.02 -31.10 -23.97
CA THR A 127 16.74 -30.55 -22.64
C THR A 127 16.19 -29.13 -22.75
N PHE A 128 16.77 -28.24 -23.56
CA PHE A 128 16.26 -26.87 -23.75
C PHE A 128 14.79 -26.83 -24.22
N ILE A 129 14.43 -27.66 -25.22
CA ILE A 129 13.06 -27.71 -25.73
C ILE A 129 12.10 -28.24 -24.64
N THR A 130 12.55 -29.24 -23.87
CA THR A 130 11.76 -29.80 -22.77
C THR A 130 11.55 -28.77 -21.66
N ASP A 131 12.59 -28.04 -21.27
CA ASP A 131 12.54 -27.00 -20.25
C ASP A 131 11.66 -25.84 -20.69
N PHE A 132 11.74 -25.43 -21.96
CA PHE A 132 10.89 -24.37 -22.50
C PHE A 132 9.41 -24.79 -22.51
N ARG A 133 9.09 -26.03 -22.93
CA ARG A 133 7.72 -26.56 -22.82
C ARG A 133 7.24 -26.58 -21.36
N THR A 134 8.08 -27.09 -20.46
CA THR A 134 7.79 -27.16 -19.02
C THR A 134 7.52 -25.77 -18.44
N ALA A 135 8.28 -24.76 -18.85
CA ALA A 135 8.04 -23.37 -18.43
C ALA A 135 6.70 -22.83 -18.93
N ILE A 136 6.32 -23.09 -20.19
CA ILE A 136 5.00 -22.70 -20.72
C ILE A 136 3.87 -23.39 -19.95
N ASP A 137 4.02 -24.69 -19.67
CA ASP A 137 3.01 -25.46 -18.95
C ASP A 137 2.90 -24.98 -17.49
N ALA A 138 4.03 -24.66 -16.83
CA ALA A 138 4.05 -24.06 -15.50
C ALA A 138 3.38 -22.68 -15.46
N LEU A 139 3.54 -21.86 -16.50
CA LEU A 139 2.87 -20.56 -16.61
C LEU A 139 1.34 -20.71 -16.70
N THR A 140 0.83 -21.80 -17.28
CA THR A 140 -0.62 -22.02 -17.44
C THR A 140 -1.37 -21.98 -16.10
N LEU A 141 -0.77 -22.47 -15.01
CA LEU A 141 -1.35 -22.39 -13.68
C LEU A 141 -1.59 -20.92 -13.27
N PHE A 142 -0.57 -20.06 -13.41
CA PHE A 142 -0.65 -18.65 -13.01
C PHE A 142 -1.55 -17.84 -13.92
N THR A 143 -1.61 -18.20 -15.21
CA THR A 143 -2.40 -17.48 -16.19
C THR A 143 -3.89 -17.91 -16.11
N SER A 144 -4.19 -19.12 -15.59
CA SER A 144 -5.56 -19.61 -15.42
C SER A 144 -6.44 -18.72 -14.52
N VAL A 145 -5.85 -17.93 -13.61
CA VAL A 145 -6.60 -16.97 -12.78
C VAL A 145 -7.39 -15.96 -13.64
N PHE A 146 -6.88 -15.60 -14.82
CA PHE A 146 -7.53 -14.68 -15.76
C PHE A 146 -8.66 -15.34 -16.57
N SER A 147 -8.83 -16.66 -16.44
CA SER A 147 -9.99 -17.38 -16.99
C SER A 147 -11.20 -17.33 -16.07
N GLN A 148 -11.00 -16.98 -14.78
CA GLN A 148 -12.10 -16.70 -13.87
C GLN A 148 -12.74 -15.37 -14.31
N GLU A 149 -14.02 -15.42 -14.66
CA GLU A 149 -14.78 -14.20 -14.92
C GLU A 149 -14.95 -13.46 -13.60
N PHE A 150 -14.50 -12.20 -13.57
CA PHE A 150 -14.89 -11.29 -12.49
C PHE A 150 -16.40 -11.17 -12.55
N ASP A 151 -17.09 -11.58 -11.48
CA ASP A 151 -18.53 -11.43 -11.40
C ASP A 151 -18.86 -9.94 -11.20
N SER A 152 -19.18 -9.28 -12.31
CA SER A 152 -19.52 -7.88 -12.32
C SER A 152 -20.85 -7.58 -11.60
N GLY A 153 -21.71 -8.60 -11.44
CA GLY A 153 -22.92 -8.55 -10.64
C GLY A 153 -22.61 -8.45 -9.15
N VAL A 154 -21.75 -9.32 -8.63
CA VAL A 154 -21.32 -9.26 -7.21
C VAL A 154 -20.66 -7.93 -6.88
N ILE A 155 -19.79 -7.40 -7.74
CA ILE A 155 -19.17 -6.08 -7.52
C ILE A 155 -20.22 -4.96 -7.57
N HIS A 156 -21.21 -5.06 -8.47
CA HIS A 156 -22.32 -4.11 -8.53
C HIS A 156 -23.16 -4.13 -7.25
N GLU A 157 -23.51 -5.30 -6.74
CA GLU A 157 -24.26 -5.47 -5.49
C GLU A 157 -23.50 -4.88 -4.29
N GLN A 158 -22.18 -5.07 -4.24
CA GLN A 158 -21.34 -4.42 -3.22
C GLN A 158 -21.41 -2.88 -3.33
N ILE A 159 -21.28 -2.34 -4.54
CA ILE A 159 -21.39 -0.88 -4.77
C ILE A 159 -22.76 -0.36 -4.35
N ASP A 160 -23.83 -1.06 -4.73
CA ASP A 160 -25.21 -0.67 -4.40
C ASP A 160 -25.43 -0.67 -2.88
N ALA A 161 -25.05 -1.75 -2.20
CA ALA A 161 -25.23 -1.90 -0.76
C ALA A 161 -24.49 -0.83 0.05
N HIS A 162 -23.28 -0.46 -0.36
CA HIS A 162 -22.42 0.44 0.41
C HIS A 162 -22.55 1.92 0.02
N LEU A 163 -22.88 2.24 -1.24
CA LEU A 163 -22.76 3.61 -1.76
C LEU A 163 -24.07 4.23 -2.26
N SER A 164 -25.15 3.47 -2.46
CA SER A 164 -26.38 4.03 -3.05
C SER A 164 -27.03 5.13 -2.20
N SER A 165 -26.90 5.07 -0.87
CA SER A 165 -27.41 6.12 0.02
C SER A 165 -26.59 7.43 -0.03
N ALA A 166 -25.39 7.41 -0.63
CA ALA A 166 -24.57 8.60 -0.86
C ALA A 166 -25.00 9.40 -2.10
N ILE A 167 -25.83 8.82 -2.98
CA ILE A 167 -26.23 9.44 -4.25
C ILE A 167 -27.14 10.65 -3.97
N LEU A 168 -26.87 11.78 -4.63
CA LEU A 168 -27.71 12.96 -4.52
C LEU A 168 -29.09 12.74 -5.17
N ASP A 169 -30.11 13.29 -4.52
CA ASP A 169 -31.45 13.44 -5.10
C ASP A 169 -31.54 14.79 -5.84
N SER A 170 -30.81 14.88 -6.96
CA SER A 170 -30.71 16.10 -7.78
C SER A 170 -31.74 16.10 -8.92
N ASP A 171 -32.29 17.28 -9.24
CA ASP A 171 -33.10 17.46 -10.46
C ASP A 171 -32.18 17.50 -11.70
N LEU A 172 -31.84 16.31 -12.21
CA LEU A 172 -30.99 16.16 -13.38
C LEU A 172 -31.53 16.87 -14.62
N ALA A 173 -32.86 17.00 -14.76
CA ALA A 173 -33.46 17.67 -15.90
C ALA A 173 -33.19 19.18 -15.85
N ALA A 174 -33.36 19.79 -14.68
CA ALA A 174 -33.01 21.19 -14.46
C ALA A 174 -31.52 21.46 -14.65
N LEU A 175 -30.66 20.58 -14.13
CA LEU A 175 -29.20 20.69 -14.30
C LEU A 175 -28.78 20.53 -15.77
N CYS A 176 -29.39 19.60 -16.52
CA CYS A 176 -29.17 19.47 -17.96
C CYS A 176 -29.58 20.72 -18.73
N ALA A 177 -30.72 21.33 -18.37
CA ALA A 177 -31.18 22.57 -19.00
C ALA A 177 -30.19 23.72 -18.75
N ARG A 178 -29.72 23.87 -17.51
CA ARG A 178 -28.69 24.84 -17.14
C ARG A 178 -27.37 24.59 -17.88
N ALA A 179 -26.90 23.35 -17.91
CA ALA A 179 -25.67 22.98 -18.60
C ALA A 179 -25.77 23.21 -20.11
N THR A 180 -26.93 23.00 -20.71
CA THR A 180 -27.19 23.29 -22.13
C THR A 180 -27.15 24.79 -22.42
N GLN A 181 -27.63 25.60 -21.49
CA GLN A 181 -27.61 27.06 -21.61
C GLN A 181 -26.19 27.64 -21.44
N GLU A 182 -25.45 27.20 -20.42
CA GLU A 182 -24.13 27.76 -20.09
C GLU A 182 -22.99 27.09 -20.89
N GLY A 183 -23.08 25.78 -21.13
CA GLY A 183 -22.03 24.94 -21.68
C GLY A 183 -21.38 25.42 -22.98
N PRO A 184 -22.15 25.80 -24.02
CA PRO A 184 -21.58 26.28 -25.29
C PRO A 184 -20.62 27.46 -25.10
N GLY A 185 -21.01 28.46 -24.30
CA GLY A 185 -20.16 29.63 -24.02
C GLY A 185 -18.94 29.27 -23.17
N ARG A 186 -19.09 28.32 -22.22
CA ARG A 186 -17.95 27.82 -21.44
C ARG A 186 -16.94 27.12 -22.34
N PHE A 187 -17.39 26.27 -23.26
CA PHE A 187 -16.51 25.49 -24.13
C PHE A 187 -15.80 26.37 -25.16
N GLU A 188 -16.51 27.32 -25.78
CA GLU A 188 -15.93 28.31 -26.69
C GLU A 188 -14.76 29.07 -26.03
N HIS A 189 -14.93 29.46 -24.77
CA HIS A 189 -13.93 30.22 -24.03
C HIS A 189 -13.00 29.37 -23.14
N ARG A 190 -13.05 28.04 -23.26
CA ARG A 190 -12.27 27.08 -22.45
C ARG A 190 -12.37 27.34 -20.95
N LEU A 191 -13.58 27.66 -20.47
CA LEU A 191 -13.90 27.85 -19.06
C LEU A 191 -14.22 26.48 -18.43
N PRO A 192 -13.52 26.09 -17.34
CA PRO A 192 -13.65 24.76 -16.74
C PRO A 192 -14.94 24.59 -15.93
N PRO A 193 -15.42 23.34 -15.71
CA PRO A 193 -14.84 22.10 -16.24
C PRO A 193 -15.54 21.64 -17.53
N GLY A 194 -15.02 20.58 -18.16
CA GLY A 194 -15.65 19.84 -19.25
C GLY A 194 -15.32 20.31 -20.67
N PHE A 195 -14.55 21.40 -20.85
CA PHE A 195 -14.22 21.87 -22.21
C PHE A 195 -13.33 20.88 -22.99
N ARG A 196 -12.68 19.91 -22.31
CA ARG A 196 -11.94 18.82 -22.96
C ARG A 196 -12.84 17.76 -23.58
N ASP A 197 -14.11 17.73 -23.21
CA ASP A 197 -15.09 16.75 -23.67
C ASP A 197 -16.00 17.30 -24.78
N ALA A 198 -15.73 18.50 -25.28
CA ALA A 198 -16.54 19.19 -26.29
C ALA A 198 -16.76 18.38 -27.58
N ASP A 199 -15.76 17.57 -27.97
CA ASP A 199 -15.79 16.74 -29.18
C ASP A 199 -16.44 15.36 -28.97
N LYS A 200 -16.84 15.01 -27.74
CA LYS A 200 -17.51 13.72 -27.48
C LYS A 200 -18.91 13.71 -28.10
N PRO A 201 -19.33 12.60 -28.73
CA PRO A 201 -20.65 12.50 -29.36
C PRO A 201 -21.80 12.54 -28.34
N GLU A 202 -21.56 12.02 -27.14
CA GLU A 202 -22.51 11.95 -26.03
C GLU A 202 -21.83 12.41 -24.74
N ASN A 203 -22.64 12.80 -23.75
CA ASN A 203 -22.17 13.20 -22.42
C ASN A 203 -21.11 14.33 -22.39
N ARG A 204 -21.07 15.19 -23.42
CA ARG A 204 -20.11 16.31 -23.48
C ARG A 204 -20.27 17.34 -22.35
N LEU A 205 -21.42 17.39 -21.67
CA LEU A 205 -21.71 18.34 -20.58
C LEU A 205 -21.66 17.68 -19.19
N GLY A 206 -21.28 16.40 -19.09
CA GLY A 206 -21.37 15.66 -17.82
C GLY A 206 -20.56 16.28 -16.69
N ASP A 207 -19.30 16.61 -16.96
CA ASP A 207 -18.41 17.30 -16.01
C ASP A 207 -19.02 18.61 -15.49
N LEU A 208 -19.73 19.35 -16.35
CA LEU A 208 -20.38 20.60 -15.99
C LEU A 208 -21.58 20.36 -15.05
N ILE A 209 -22.34 19.29 -15.30
CA ILE A 209 -23.47 18.90 -14.45
C ILE A 209 -22.95 18.47 -13.07
N ILE A 210 -21.93 17.61 -13.01
CA ILE A 210 -21.26 17.22 -11.76
C ILE A 210 -20.79 18.45 -10.98
N TRP A 211 -20.18 19.43 -11.67
CA TRP A 211 -19.73 20.67 -11.04
C TRP A 211 -20.88 21.48 -10.43
N PHE A 212 -22.03 21.56 -11.10
CA PHE A 212 -23.20 22.23 -10.54
C PHE A 212 -23.72 21.53 -9.28
N GLU A 213 -23.75 20.20 -9.25
CA GLU A 213 -24.13 19.45 -8.05
C GLU A 213 -23.17 19.71 -6.88
N ILE A 214 -21.86 19.72 -7.14
CA ILE A 214 -20.84 20.07 -6.13
C ILE A 214 -21.12 21.46 -5.55
N LEU A 215 -21.37 22.46 -6.40
CA LEU A 215 -21.66 23.83 -5.97
C LEU A 215 -22.93 23.91 -5.12
N GLU A 216 -24.03 23.31 -5.57
CA GLU A 216 -25.33 23.37 -4.91
C GLU A 216 -25.30 22.67 -3.55
N LYS A 217 -24.75 21.44 -3.50
CA LYS A 217 -24.64 20.68 -2.25
C LYS A 217 -23.67 21.36 -1.26
N SER A 218 -22.56 21.90 -1.74
CA SER A 218 -21.59 22.61 -0.88
C SER A 218 -22.18 23.89 -0.30
N PHE A 219 -22.90 24.69 -1.10
CA PHE A 219 -23.59 25.88 -0.58
C PHE A 219 -24.65 25.52 0.46
N ALA A 220 -25.45 24.48 0.20
CA ALA A 220 -26.51 24.04 1.10
C ALA A 220 -26.00 23.51 2.45
N SER A 221 -24.74 23.05 2.51
CA SER A 221 -24.15 22.40 3.70
C SER A 221 -22.97 23.16 4.31
N LYS A 222 -22.64 24.36 3.82
CA LYS A 222 -21.45 25.14 4.20
C LYS A 222 -21.27 25.39 5.70
N GLU A 223 -22.38 25.52 6.44
CA GLU A 223 -22.36 25.76 7.90
C GLU A 223 -21.88 24.53 8.67
N ILE A 224 -22.11 23.34 8.12
CA ILE A 224 -21.71 22.05 8.70
C ILE A 224 -20.34 21.64 8.15
N PHE A 225 -20.16 21.79 6.84
CA PHE A 225 -18.99 21.36 6.10
C PHE A 225 -18.32 22.54 5.36
N PRO A 226 -17.48 23.34 6.03
CA PRO A 226 -16.75 24.46 5.43
C PRO A 226 -15.60 24.02 4.51
N LYS A 227 -15.38 22.71 4.30
CA LYS A 227 -14.32 22.14 3.47
C LYS A 227 -14.89 21.09 2.52
N VAL A 228 -14.36 21.04 1.30
CA VAL A 228 -14.81 20.12 0.26
C VAL A 228 -13.62 19.42 -0.36
N LEU A 229 -13.73 18.10 -0.54
CA LEU A 229 -12.79 17.27 -1.27
C LEU A 229 -13.52 16.56 -2.41
N PHE A 230 -13.20 16.88 -3.65
CA PHE A 230 -13.66 16.14 -4.81
C PHE A 230 -12.58 15.12 -5.21
N VAL A 231 -12.95 13.84 -5.23
CA VAL A 231 -12.07 12.72 -5.54
C VAL A 231 -12.43 12.19 -6.92
N THR A 232 -11.48 12.27 -7.84
CA THR A 232 -11.66 11.87 -9.24
C THR A 232 -10.36 11.30 -9.79
N ARG A 233 -10.44 10.36 -10.73
CA ARG A 233 -9.29 9.95 -11.55
C ARG A 233 -9.13 10.79 -12.82
N ASP A 234 -10.02 11.76 -13.04
CA ASP A 234 -9.92 12.71 -14.14
C ASP A 234 -9.02 13.88 -13.75
N GLU A 235 -7.76 13.82 -14.18
CA GLU A 235 -6.75 14.85 -13.94
C GLU A 235 -6.50 15.72 -15.18
N LYS A 236 -7.52 15.90 -16.05
CA LYS A 236 -7.47 16.82 -17.18
C LYS A 236 -7.28 18.27 -16.71
N ASP A 237 -6.75 19.09 -17.61
CA ASP A 237 -6.44 20.50 -17.34
C ASP A 237 -7.66 21.44 -17.27
N ASP A 238 -8.87 20.88 -17.40
CA ASP A 238 -10.15 21.55 -17.12
C ASP A 238 -10.70 21.23 -15.72
N TRP A 239 -10.05 20.37 -14.93
CA TRP A 239 -10.34 20.17 -13.51
C TRP A 239 -9.21 20.65 -12.60
N VAL A 240 -7.98 20.30 -12.96
CA VAL A 240 -6.78 20.56 -12.16
C VAL A 240 -5.69 21.22 -13.01
N TYR A 241 -4.68 21.76 -12.35
CA TYR A 241 -3.45 22.16 -13.03
C TYR A 241 -2.22 21.78 -12.18
N ALA A 242 -1.10 21.60 -12.86
CA ALA A 242 0.20 21.35 -12.23
C ALA A 242 1.03 22.64 -12.22
N PRO A 243 1.40 23.19 -11.05
CA PRO A 243 2.43 24.22 -10.95
C PRO A 243 3.74 23.74 -11.56
N ARG A 244 4.52 24.62 -12.21
CA ARG A 244 5.76 24.21 -12.91
C ARG A 244 6.85 23.74 -11.95
N LYS A 245 6.91 24.32 -10.75
CA LYS A 245 7.89 24.00 -9.72
C LYS A 245 7.20 23.70 -8.40
N ARG A 246 7.84 22.88 -7.57
CA ARG A 246 7.41 22.59 -6.20
C ARG A 246 8.58 22.67 -5.22
N THR A 247 8.28 22.62 -3.93
CA THR A 247 9.31 22.45 -2.89
C THR A 247 9.63 20.97 -2.71
N GLU A 248 10.89 20.64 -2.41
CA GLU A 248 11.33 19.31 -2.00
C GLU A 248 12.33 19.45 -0.85
N LEU A 249 12.34 18.47 0.06
CA LEU A 249 13.31 18.44 1.15
C LEU A 249 14.58 17.72 0.69
N VAL A 250 15.64 18.48 0.47
CA VAL A 250 16.96 17.94 0.12
C VAL A 250 17.89 18.18 1.29
N LYS A 251 18.30 17.09 1.97
CA LYS A 251 19.12 17.13 3.19
C LYS A 251 18.49 18.03 4.28
N GLY A 252 17.18 17.88 4.49
CA GLY A 252 16.41 18.68 5.45
C GLY A 252 16.14 20.14 5.06
N ASN A 253 16.65 20.61 3.91
CA ASN A 253 16.44 21.98 3.44
C ASN A 253 15.37 22.00 2.34
N ARG A 254 14.45 22.98 2.41
CA ARG A 254 13.47 23.24 1.35
C ARG A 254 14.20 23.78 0.11
N LYS A 255 14.14 23.04 -1.00
CA LYS A 255 14.65 23.47 -2.31
C LYS A 255 13.54 23.49 -3.33
N THR A 256 13.61 24.42 -4.27
CA THR A 256 12.69 24.45 -5.40
C THR A 256 13.17 23.52 -6.50
N VAL A 257 12.33 22.56 -6.87
CA VAL A 257 12.57 21.58 -7.94
C VAL A 257 11.47 21.66 -9.01
N ASN A 258 11.70 21.02 -10.15
CA ASN A 258 10.63 20.87 -11.14
C ASN A 258 9.52 19.99 -10.55
N ASN A 259 8.27 20.33 -10.82
CA ASN A 259 7.14 19.50 -10.42
C ASN A 259 7.01 18.34 -11.40
N ALA A 260 7.74 17.25 -11.17
CA ALA A 260 7.70 16.07 -12.01
C ALA A 260 8.00 14.82 -11.16
N ARG A 261 7.34 13.71 -11.48
CA ARG A 261 7.62 12.34 -10.98
C ARG A 261 7.78 12.24 -9.45
N PRO A 262 6.69 12.17 -8.66
CA PRO A 262 5.29 12.36 -9.05
C PRO A 262 5.00 13.84 -9.31
N GLU A 263 3.94 14.17 -10.05
CA GLU A 263 3.52 15.57 -10.25
C GLU A 263 2.44 15.95 -9.22
N ILE A 264 2.53 17.13 -8.60
CA ILE A 264 1.44 17.66 -7.77
C ILE A 264 0.48 18.41 -8.67
N LYS A 265 -0.79 17.98 -8.66
CA LYS A 265 -1.90 18.67 -9.30
C LYS A 265 -2.85 19.23 -8.24
N ILE A 266 -3.36 20.43 -8.47
CA ILE A 266 -4.30 21.10 -7.58
C ILE A 266 -5.45 21.69 -8.39
N ALA A 267 -6.58 21.96 -7.74
CA ALA A 267 -7.79 22.47 -8.38
C ALA A 267 -7.52 23.71 -9.25
N ASP A 268 -8.15 23.77 -10.43
CA ASP A 268 -8.02 24.93 -11.32
C ASP A 268 -8.45 26.24 -10.60
N PRO A 269 -7.64 27.32 -10.64
CA PRO A 269 -7.92 28.55 -9.89
C PRO A 269 -9.24 29.23 -10.31
N ARG A 270 -9.73 28.95 -11.52
CA ARG A 270 -11.02 29.44 -12.05
C ARG A 270 -12.18 28.72 -11.35
N LEU A 271 -12.09 27.40 -11.17
CA LEU A 271 -13.05 26.62 -10.39
C LEU A 271 -13.06 27.06 -8.94
N VAL A 272 -11.90 27.22 -8.31
CA VAL A 272 -11.79 27.73 -6.92
C VAL A 272 -12.42 29.12 -6.78
N THR A 273 -12.23 29.99 -7.77
CA THR A 273 -12.82 31.34 -7.78
C THR A 273 -14.33 31.29 -7.91
N GLU A 274 -14.87 30.46 -8.80
CA GLU A 274 -16.30 30.27 -8.99
C GLU A 274 -16.95 29.65 -7.76
N PHE A 275 -16.36 28.59 -7.22
CA PHE A 275 -16.78 27.93 -5.99
C PHE A 275 -16.93 28.94 -4.86
N ARG A 276 -15.86 29.69 -4.56
CA ARG A 276 -15.88 30.74 -3.52
C ARG A 276 -16.99 31.77 -3.70
N ARG A 277 -17.27 32.17 -4.95
CA ARG A 277 -18.31 33.17 -5.25
C ARG A 277 -19.71 32.63 -4.98
N LEU A 278 -19.95 31.34 -5.22
CA LEU A 278 -21.26 30.71 -5.11
C LEU A 278 -21.50 30.07 -3.73
N THR A 279 -20.47 29.57 -3.07
CA THR A 279 -20.59 28.86 -1.77
C THR A 279 -20.22 29.74 -0.56
N GLU A 280 -19.61 30.90 -0.78
CA GLU A 280 -19.09 31.83 0.24
C GLU A 280 -17.86 31.32 1.03
N HIS A 281 -17.26 30.18 0.65
CA HIS A 281 -15.96 29.73 1.16
C HIS A 281 -15.12 29.11 0.04
N SER A 282 -13.79 29.13 0.16
CA SER A 282 -12.88 28.69 -0.92
C SER A 282 -12.14 27.39 -0.64
N ASN A 283 -12.53 26.64 0.39
CA ASN A 283 -11.81 25.45 0.79
C ASN A 283 -12.32 24.23 0.02
N ILE A 284 -11.97 24.18 -1.26
CA ILE A 284 -12.17 23.04 -2.13
C ILE A 284 -10.82 22.51 -2.59
N ALA A 285 -10.63 21.20 -2.44
CA ALA A 285 -9.53 20.46 -3.03
C ALA A 285 -10.08 19.46 -4.05
N ILE A 286 -9.32 19.25 -5.12
CA ILE A 286 -9.54 18.16 -6.06
C ILE A 286 -8.30 17.29 -5.97
N ALA A 287 -8.49 15.99 -5.71
CA ALA A 287 -7.40 15.05 -5.55
C ALA A 287 -7.68 13.78 -6.34
N SER A 288 -6.61 13.16 -6.84
CA SER A 288 -6.72 11.84 -7.42
C SER A 288 -6.93 10.77 -6.36
N PHE A 289 -7.62 9.71 -6.76
CA PHE A 289 -7.85 8.55 -5.91
C PHE A 289 -6.53 7.96 -5.38
N ASP A 290 -5.49 7.97 -6.21
CA ASP A 290 -4.17 7.47 -5.86
C ASP A 290 -3.54 8.27 -4.69
N ILE A 291 -3.60 9.60 -4.75
CA ILE A 291 -3.09 10.50 -3.69
C ILE A 291 -3.90 10.36 -2.40
N LEU A 292 -5.21 10.18 -2.50
CA LEU A 292 -6.07 9.92 -1.35
C LEU A 292 -5.66 8.61 -0.65
N VAL A 293 -5.53 7.51 -1.41
CA VAL A 293 -5.14 6.21 -0.84
C VAL A 293 -3.71 6.26 -0.27
N GLU A 294 -2.77 6.93 -0.94
CA GLU A 294 -1.43 7.16 -0.39
C GLU A 294 -1.48 7.92 0.96
N GLY A 295 -2.32 8.95 1.04
CA GLY A 295 -2.53 9.71 2.26
C GLY A 295 -3.11 8.86 3.41
N LEU A 296 -4.20 8.14 3.13
CA LEU A 296 -4.88 7.30 4.10
C LEU A 296 -4.01 6.13 4.58
N SER A 297 -3.29 5.49 3.66
CA SER A 297 -2.36 4.40 4.00
C SER A 297 -1.16 4.88 4.83
N LYS A 298 -0.62 6.09 4.61
CA LYS A 298 0.42 6.62 5.49
C LYS A 298 -0.10 6.96 6.89
N ALA A 299 -1.37 7.39 7.00
CA ALA A 299 -1.99 7.72 8.28
C ALA A 299 -2.32 6.45 9.09
N THR A 300 -2.86 5.42 8.45
CA THR A 300 -3.24 4.15 9.07
C THR A 300 -2.86 2.95 8.18
N PRO A 301 -1.56 2.57 8.11
CA PRO A 301 -1.07 1.56 7.16
C PRO A 301 -1.78 0.21 7.22
N ALA A 302 -2.12 -0.24 8.42
CA ALA A 302 -2.76 -1.53 8.66
C ALA A 302 -4.17 -1.66 8.07
N LEU A 303 -4.85 -0.55 7.75
CA LEU A 303 -6.22 -0.54 7.22
C LEU A 303 -6.29 -0.44 5.69
N PHE A 304 -5.16 -0.14 5.03
CA PHE A 304 -5.12 0.18 3.60
C PHE A 304 -4.01 -0.59 2.88
N SER A 305 -3.61 -1.76 3.40
CA SER A 305 -2.48 -2.52 2.87
C SER A 305 -2.77 -3.08 1.47
N HIS A 306 -3.97 -3.64 1.29
CA HIS A 306 -4.41 -4.24 0.03
C HIS A 306 -4.77 -3.18 -1.00
N LEU A 307 -5.48 -2.13 -0.58
CA LEU A 307 -5.86 -1.03 -1.44
C LEU A 307 -4.65 -0.25 -1.94
N ALA A 308 -3.67 0.04 -1.07
CA ALA A 308 -2.43 0.71 -1.46
C ALA A 308 -1.62 -0.13 -2.46
N ALA A 309 -1.53 -1.44 -2.26
CA ALA A 309 -0.85 -2.35 -3.18
C ALA A 309 -1.48 -2.32 -4.58
N ALA A 310 -2.82 -2.43 -4.65
CA ALA A 310 -3.55 -2.43 -5.92
C ALA A 310 -3.41 -1.10 -6.70
N ILE A 311 -3.42 0.03 -5.99
CA ILE A 311 -3.24 1.36 -6.58
C ILE A 311 -1.85 1.51 -7.21
N GLN A 312 -0.80 1.06 -6.52
CA GLN A 312 0.58 1.18 -7.00
C GLN A 312 0.85 0.39 -8.28
N ILE A 313 0.21 -0.75 -8.47
CA ILE A 313 0.28 -1.52 -9.73
C ILE A 313 -0.26 -0.68 -10.89
N ASN A 314 -1.39 -0.01 -10.70
CA ASN A 314 -1.98 0.88 -11.70
C ASN A 314 -1.14 2.16 -11.94
N ILE A 315 -0.43 2.66 -10.92
CA ILE A 315 0.56 3.73 -11.08
C ILE A 315 1.72 3.26 -11.99
N GLU A 316 2.23 2.04 -11.80
CA GLU A 316 3.30 1.47 -12.63
C GLU A 316 2.86 1.28 -14.09
N GLU A 317 1.64 0.79 -14.33
CA GLU A 317 1.09 0.60 -15.69
C GLU A 317 0.90 1.91 -16.46
N SER A 318 0.59 3.00 -15.75
CA SER A 318 0.39 4.33 -16.35
C SER A 318 1.67 5.15 -16.47
N ALA A 319 2.78 4.68 -15.87
CA ALA A 319 4.07 5.34 -16.00
C ALA A 319 4.59 5.24 -17.44
N PRO A 320 5.08 6.34 -18.05
CA PRO A 320 5.71 6.27 -19.36
C PRO A 320 6.92 5.34 -19.30
N VAL A 321 6.98 4.37 -20.22
CA VAL A 321 8.12 3.44 -20.35
C VAL A 321 9.41 4.27 -20.37
N PRO A 322 10.41 3.94 -19.54
CA PRO A 322 11.69 4.62 -19.60
C PRO A 322 12.23 4.51 -21.01
N THR A 323 12.28 5.64 -21.72
CA THR A 323 13.09 5.75 -22.92
C THR A 323 14.51 5.58 -22.41
N VAL A 324 15.15 4.46 -22.79
CA VAL A 324 16.59 4.27 -22.60
C VAL A 324 17.25 5.34 -23.45
N ALA A 325 17.44 6.52 -22.88
CA ALA A 325 18.26 7.56 -23.45
C ALA A 325 19.69 7.03 -23.34
N PHE A 326 20.23 6.58 -24.48
CA PHE A 326 21.66 6.56 -24.66
C PHE A 326 22.13 8.01 -24.54
N GLU A 327 22.54 8.41 -23.33
CA GLU A 327 23.34 9.61 -23.18
C GLU A 327 24.65 9.37 -23.94
N GLU A 328 24.81 10.06 -25.05
CA GLU A 328 26.10 10.16 -25.74
C GLU A 328 27.13 10.71 -24.72
N PRO A 329 28.32 10.10 -24.62
CA PRO A 329 29.33 10.57 -23.70
C PRO A 329 29.82 11.95 -24.13
N GLU A 330 29.62 12.96 -23.27
CA GLU A 330 30.24 14.27 -23.46
C GLU A 330 31.78 14.16 -23.47
N PRO A 331 32.48 14.99 -24.27
CA PRO A 331 33.92 14.88 -24.44
C PRO A 331 34.68 15.36 -23.18
N PRO A 332 35.88 14.81 -22.92
CA PRO A 332 36.61 15.07 -21.69
C PRO A 332 37.16 16.51 -21.66
N VAL A 333 36.81 17.26 -20.61
CA VAL A 333 37.42 18.55 -20.30
C VAL A 333 38.78 18.33 -19.65
N LEU A 334 39.83 18.92 -20.23
CA LEU A 334 41.21 18.90 -19.73
C LEU A 334 41.30 19.48 -18.31
N ASN A 335 41.86 18.69 -17.39
CA ASN A 335 42.36 19.17 -16.11
C ASN A 335 43.58 20.08 -16.30
N GLN A 336 43.58 21.24 -15.65
CA GLN A 336 44.80 21.97 -15.31
C GLN A 336 45.16 21.71 -13.85
N ALA A 337 46.43 21.37 -13.66
CA ALA A 337 47.07 21.01 -12.40
C ALA A 337 47.11 22.17 -11.40
N VAL A 338 47.00 21.86 -10.10
CA VAL A 338 47.61 22.66 -9.04
C VAL A 338 48.24 21.71 -8.02
N ASP A 339 49.44 22.08 -7.62
CA ASP A 339 50.46 21.38 -6.83
C ASP A 339 50.02 20.76 -5.49
N ALA A 340 50.76 19.70 -5.14
CA ALA A 340 50.86 19.11 -3.81
C ALA A 340 51.55 20.06 -2.80
N PRO A 341 51.53 19.71 -1.50
CA PRO A 341 52.72 19.03 -0.97
C PRO A 341 52.44 17.87 0.01
N VAL A 342 53.03 16.72 -0.33
CA VAL A 342 53.87 15.75 0.41
C VAL A 342 53.76 15.63 1.96
N GLU A 343 53.51 14.37 2.36
CA GLU A 343 53.87 13.57 3.57
C GLU A 343 53.50 14.04 4.99
N VAL A 344 52.82 13.16 5.75
CA VAL A 344 53.49 12.23 6.69
C VAL A 344 52.71 10.91 6.78
N THR A 345 53.35 9.83 6.35
CA THR A 345 53.00 8.44 6.64
C THR A 345 53.15 8.17 8.14
N ARG A 346 52.08 7.67 8.79
CA ARG A 346 52.20 7.01 10.09
C ARG A 346 51.95 5.52 9.89
N GLU A 347 52.98 4.77 10.25
CA GLU A 347 53.07 3.32 10.22
C GLU A 347 51.96 2.68 11.05
N ALA A 348 51.50 1.53 10.57
CA ALA A 348 50.59 0.65 11.29
C ALA A 348 51.31 0.09 12.53
N GLU A 349 50.81 0.42 13.72
CA GLU A 349 51.12 -0.34 14.92
C GLU A 349 50.29 -1.62 14.91
N GLU A 350 50.98 -2.76 14.84
CA GLU A 350 50.42 -4.08 15.10
C GLU A 350 49.87 -4.13 16.54
N MET A 351 48.54 -4.13 16.68
CA MET A 351 47.90 -4.49 17.94
C MET A 351 47.97 -6.01 18.12
N GLN A 352 48.68 -6.42 19.17
CA GLN A 352 48.67 -7.78 19.71
C GLN A 352 47.26 -8.18 20.17
N PRO A 353 46.92 -9.48 20.18
CA PRO A 353 45.59 -9.94 20.54
C PRO A 353 45.38 -9.78 22.06
N GLU A 354 44.58 -8.79 22.45
CA GLU A 354 43.98 -8.75 23.79
C GLU A 354 42.90 -9.83 23.92
N ALA A 355 42.89 -10.47 25.08
CA ALA A 355 42.02 -11.58 25.41
C ALA A 355 40.53 -11.19 25.31
N SER A 356 39.76 -12.02 24.61
CA SER A 356 38.31 -11.88 24.42
C SER A 356 37.55 -11.90 25.74
N GLU A 357 36.82 -10.82 26.06
CA GLU A 357 35.72 -10.86 27.02
C GLU A 357 34.53 -11.66 26.44
N PRO A 358 33.87 -12.53 27.21
CA PRO A 358 32.97 -13.56 26.67
C PRO A 358 31.50 -13.11 26.55
N ASP A 359 31.17 -11.92 26.05
CA ASP A 359 29.75 -11.51 25.93
C ASP A 359 29.40 -10.49 24.82
N GLN A 360 30.27 -10.21 23.84
CA GLN A 360 29.93 -9.36 22.69
C GLN A 360 29.42 -10.18 21.49
N PRO A 361 28.26 -9.85 20.90
CA PRO A 361 27.75 -10.55 19.71
C PRO A 361 28.68 -10.34 18.52
N ASN A 362 28.81 -11.35 17.65
CA ASN A 362 29.65 -11.29 16.45
C ASN A 362 29.30 -10.14 15.48
N LEU A 363 28.04 -9.69 15.49
CA LEU A 363 27.58 -8.56 14.68
C LEU A 363 27.64 -7.26 15.50
N VAL A 364 28.52 -6.35 15.07
CA VAL A 364 28.70 -5.03 15.69
C VAL A 364 28.43 -3.94 14.64
N TYR A 365 27.69 -2.91 15.03
CA TYR A 365 27.31 -1.79 14.18
C TYR A 365 27.63 -0.47 14.85
N GLU A 366 27.91 0.54 14.04
CA GLU A 366 28.10 1.91 14.53
C GLU A 366 26.83 2.45 15.20
N GLN A 367 27.00 3.33 16.18
CA GLN A 367 25.86 3.91 16.91
C GLN A 367 24.89 4.64 15.96
N ALA A 368 25.40 5.31 14.92
CA ALA A 368 24.59 5.99 13.92
C ALA A 368 23.74 5.02 13.08
N ALA A 369 24.16 3.77 12.90
CA ALA A 369 23.36 2.75 12.21
C ALA A 369 22.22 2.21 13.10
N LEU A 370 22.50 2.04 14.41
CA LEU A 370 21.48 1.70 15.41
C LEU A 370 20.49 2.84 15.63
N ARG A 371 20.93 4.09 15.51
CA ARG A 371 20.11 5.29 15.53
C ARG A 371 19.97 5.85 14.12
N ASP A 372 19.27 5.17 13.24
CA ASP A 372 19.20 5.49 11.80
C ASP A 372 18.79 6.96 11.48
N ARG A 373 18.18 7.68 12.43
CA ARG A 373 18.00 9.14 12.33
C ARG A 373 19.32 9.93 12.22
N GLU A 374 20.39 9.43 12.83
CA GLU A 374 21.75 10.00 12.85
C GLU A 374 22.59 9.52 11.66
N TYR A 375 22.17 8.47 10.94
CA TYR A 375 22.90 7.94 9.79
C TYR A 375 22.88 8.91 8.61
N GLN A 376 24.05 9.42 8.23
CA GLN A 376 24.22 10.32 7.09
C GLN A 376 24.44 9.55 5.79
N ALA A 377 23.40 9.42 4.98
CA ALA A 377 23.47 8.85 3.63
C ALA A 377 23.98 9.86 2.57
N ASP A 378 24.81 10.82 2.99
CA ASP A 378 25.24 11.94 2.16
C ASP A 378 26.54 11.69 1.39
N ALA A 379 27.34 10.73 1.86
CA ALA A 379 28.55 10.31 1.16
C ALA A 379 28.16 9.57 -0.14
N PRO A 380 28.77 9.91 -1.28
CA PRO A 380 28.40 9.34 -2.58
C PRO A 380 28.75 7.84 -2.62
N SER A 381 27.73 6.99 -2.57
CA SER A 381 27.80 5.56 -2.83
C SER A 381 26.43 5.05 -3.28
N SER A 382 26.39 4.00 -4.10
CA SER A 382 25.14 3.44 -4.64
C SER A 382 24.19 2.98 -3.53
N ILE A 383 24.72 2.40 -2.43
CA ILE A 383 23.91 2.02 -1.26
C ILE A 383 23.31 3.23 -0.53
N ASN A 384 24.06 4.33 -0.38
CA ASN A 384 23.56 5.52 0.31
C ASN A 384 22.47 6.23 -0.51
N GLU A 385 22.57 6.21 -1.83
CA GLU A 385 21.50 6.70 -2.71
C GLU A 385 20.22 5.89 -2.53
N ILE A 386 20.30 4.55 -2.51
CA ILE A 386 19.15 3.68 -2.24
C ILE A 386 18.57 3.96 -0.85
N ILE A 387 19.40 4.04 0.20
CA ILE A 387 18.94 4.33 1.57
C ILE A 387 18.21 5.69 1.62
N ARG A 388 18.77 6.73 1.01
CA ARG A 388 18.16 8.07 0.97
C ARG A 388 16.79 8.03 0.29
N ASP A 389 16.69 7.30 -0.81
CA ASP A 389 15.45 7.19 -1.58
C ASP A 389 14.40 6.36 -0.84
N LEU A 390 14.80 5.32 -0.09
CA LEU A 390 13.91 4.58 0.79
C LEU A 390 13.40 5.42 1.97
N LYS A 391 14.21 6.34 2.51
CA LYS A 391 13.82 7.28 3.58
C LYS A 391 12.79 8.33 3.14
N SER A 392 12.54 8.48 1.85
CA SER A 392 11.62 9.50 1.32
C SER A 392 10.18 9.35 1.79
N SER A 393 9.74 8.15 2.18
CA SER A 393 8.32 7.84 2.45
C SER A 393 7.40 8.11 1.25
N ASN A 394 7.93 8.09 0.03
CA ASN A 394 7.22 8.36 -1.22
C ASN A 394 7.29 7.12 -2.12
N TRP A 395 6.15 6.51 -2.45
CA TRP A 395 6.11 5.26 -3.23
C TRP A 395 6.80 5.36 -4.59
N TYR A 396 6.69 6.53 -5.25
CA TYR A 396 7.30 6.81 -6.55
C TYR A 396 8.84 6.84 -6.49
N THR A 397 9.41 7.02 -5.30
CA THR A 397 10.85 7.04 -5.05
C THR A 397 11.31 5.73 -4.41
N GLN A 398 10.52 5.16 -3.49
CA GLN A 398 10.83 3.95 -2.76
C GLN A 398 10.79 2.69 -3.64
N ASN A 399 9.74 2.51 -4.47
CA ASN A 399 9.60 1.31 -5.30
C ASN A 399 10.79 1.15 -6.28
N PRO A 400 11.21 2.19 -7.04
CA PRO A 400 12.42 2.11 -7.86
C PRO A 400 13.71 1.88 -7.06
N ALA A 401 13.80 2.39 -5.83
CA ALA A 401 14.96 2.16 -4.96
C ALA A 401 15.08 0.68 -4.57
N ILE A 402 13.97 0.01 -4.26
CA ILE A 402 13.97 -1.43 -3.99
C ILE A 402 14.45 -2.23 -5.20
N THR A 403 13.98 -1.91 -6.41
CA THR A 403 14.41 -2.60 -7.63
C THR A 403 15.92 -2.47 -7.87
N ARG A 404 16.51 -1.31 -7.55
CA ARG A 404 17.96 -1.05 -7.70
C ARG A 404 18.84 -1.83 -6.72
N ILE A 405 18.30 -2.37 -5.62
CA ILE A 405 19.08 -3.19 -4.66
C ILE A 405 19.79 -4.35 -5.35
N SER A 406 19.19 -4.91 -6.41
CA SER A 406 19.79 -5.99 -7.18
C SER A 406 21.10 -5.62 -7.89
N SER A 407 21.28 -4.35 -8.23
CA SER A 407 22.48 -3.87 -8.95
C SER A 407 23.72 -3.76 -8.07
N ILE A 408 23.54 -3.68 -6.74
CA ILE A 408 24.63 -3.44 -5.78
C ILE A 408 25.11 -4.72 -5.07
N ARG A 409 24.64 -5.90 -5.50
CA ARG A 409 24.86 -7.19 -4.82
C ARG A 409 26.33 -7.57 -4.64
N GLU A 410 27.14 -7.27 -5.64
CA GLU A 410 28.57 -7.60 -5.70
C GLU A 410 29.46 -6.45 -5.18
N GLU A 411 28.87 -5.30 -4.85
CA GLU A 411 29.61 -4.16 -4.33
C GLU A 411 29.97 -4.33 -2.84
N GLN A 412 31.07 -3.71 -2.43
CA GLN A 412 31.57 -3.80 -1.06
C GLN A 412 31.21 -2.53 -0.28
N PHE A 413 30.44 -2.71 0.80
CA PHE A 413 30.09 -1.64 1.74
C PHE A 413 30.30 -2.09 3.18
N THR A 414 30.25 -1.14 4.11
CA THR A 414 30.38 -1.43 5.54
C THR A 414 29.20 -2.28 6.05
N PRO A 415 29.42 -3.11 7.08
CA PRO A 415 28.33 -3.81 7.79
C PRO A 415 27.19 -2.88 8.21
N SER A 416 27.52 -1.69 8.71
CA SER A 416 26.57 -0.65 9.12
C SER A 416 25.69 -0.17 7.97
N SER A 417 26.23 -0.02 6.76
CA SER A 417 25.46 0.41 5.59
C SER A 417 24.45 -0.64 5.15
N TRP A 418 24.83 -1.93 5.12
CA TRP A 418 23.92 -3.04 4.82
C TRP A 418 22.83 -3.21 5.88
N PHE A 419 23.18 -3.02 7.15
CA PHE A 419 22.22 -3.01 8.25
C PHE A 419 21.20 -1.88 8.12
N VAL A 420 21.65 -0.66 7.83
CA VAL A 420 20.76 0.48 7.60
C VAL A 420 19.87 0.28 6.37
N LEU A 421 20.40 -0.31 5.29
CA LEU A 421 19.57 -0.70 4.14
C LEU A 421 18.45 -1.65 4.57
N GLY A 422 18.78 -2.71 5.32
CA GLY A 422 17.79 -3.66 5.86
C GLY A 422 16.69 -2.98 6.68
N ARG A 423 17.05 -2.04 7.55
CA ARG A 423 16.08 -1.25 8.31
C ARG A 423 15.13 -0.47 7.40
N ASN A 424 15.67 0.20 6.39
CA ASN A 424 14.89 1.05 5.49
C ASN A 424 14.01 0.26 4.51
N ILE A 425 14.41 -0.96 4.12
CA ILE A 425 13.54 -1.89 3.37
C ILE A 425 12.30 -2.23 4.20
N TYR A 426 12.49 -2.64 5.47
CA TYR A 426 11.36 -2.95 6.34
C TYR A 426 10.52 -1.72 6.65
N GLN A 427 11.16 -0.55 6.79
CA GLN A 427 10.47 0.71 6.99
C GLN A 427 9.51 1.01 5.85
N ALA A 428 10.00 0.89 4.60
CA ALA A 428 9.23 1.12 3.39
C ALA A 428 8.09 0.11 3.22
N ALA A 429 8.34 -1.17 3.53
CA ALA A 429 7.31 -2.21 3.48
C ALA A 429 6.11 -1.86 4.36
N CYS A 430 6.33 -1.50 5.63
CA CYS A 430 5.24 -1.07 6.51
C CYS A 430 4.64 0.30 6.16
N GLY A 431 5.26 1.06 5.25
CA GLY A 431 4.69 2.25 4.62
C GLY A 431 3.87 1.91 3.37
N ASN A 432 3.55 0.63 3.18
CA ASN A 432 2.88 0.05 2.04
C ASN A 432 3.60 0.28 0.70
N SER A 433 4.93 0.45 0.67
CA SER A 433 5.69 0.42 -0.59
C SER A 433 5.62 -0.99 -1.19
N GLN A 434 4.94 -1.13 -2.32
CA GLN A 434 4.61 -2.44 -2.89
C GLN A 434 5.86 -3.28 -3.17
N LYS A 435 6.91 -2.71 -3.77
CA LYS A 435 8.15 -3.46 -4.04
C LYS A 435 8.88 -3.85 -2.75
N ALA A 436 8.80 -3.03 -1.71
CA ALA A 436 9.39 -3.36 -0.41
C ALA A 436 8.61 -4.50 0.27
N MET A 437 7.27 -4.49 0.19
CA MET A 437 6.43 -5.60 0.65
C MET A 437 6.77 -6.90 -0.07
N GLU A 438 6.89 -6.87 -1.40
CA GLU A 438 7.32 -8.02 -2.20
C GLU A 438 8.72 -8.51 -1.80
N TYR A 439 9.66 -7.59 -1.57
CA TYR A 439 11.02 -7.92 -1.11
C TYR A 439 11.01 -8.65 0.24
N VAL A 440 10.23 -8.15 1.21
CA VAL A 440 10.13 -8.77 2.55
C VAL A 440 9.35 -10.09 2.51
N ALA A 441 8.30 -10.20 1.70
CA ALA A 441 7.57 -11.45 1.51
C ALA A 441 8.43 -12.53 0.84
N GLY A 442 9.31 -12.15 -0.09
CA GLY A 442 10.26 -13.04 -0.75
C GLY A 442 11.64 -13.12 -0.08
N LEU A 443 11.78 -12.69 1.18
CA LEU A 443 13.07 -12.36 1.80
C LEU A 443 14.09 -13.51 1.75
N GLU A 444 13.66 -14.76 1.93
CA GLU A 444 14.55 -15.92 1.86
C GLU A 444 15.29 -15.99 0.50
N SER A 445 14.55 -15.88 -0.60
CA SER A 445 15.12 -15.89 -1.94
C SER A 445 15.92 -14.62 -2.25
N GLN A 446 15.55 -13.48 -1.68
CA GLN A 446 16.31 -12.23 -1.83
C GLN A 446 17.67 -12.32 -1.16
N LEU A 447 17.72 -12.81 0.09
CA LEU A 447 18.97 -12.93 0.85
C LEU A 447 19.95 -13.93 0.22
N LEU A 448 19.45 -15.00 -0.40
CA LEU A 448 20.29 -15.97 -1.13
C LEU A 448 21.02 -15.38 -2.35
N GLN A 449 20.59 -14.23 -2.84
CA GLN A 449 21.23 -13.53 -3.96
C GLN A 449 22.40 -12.65 -3.52
N PHE A 450 22.73 -12.60 -2.22
CA PHE A 450 23.85 -11.83 -1.67
C PHE A 450 24.91 -12.74 -1.03
N PRO A 451 26.15 -12.23 -0.87
CA PRO A 451 27.15 -12.90 -0.03
C PRO A 451 26.60 -13.20 1.37
N PRO A 452 26.91 -14.37 1.98
CA PRO A 452 26.34 -14.76 3.28
C PRO A 452 26.54 -13.75 4.41
N SER A 453 27.68 -13.06 4.46
CA SER A 453 27.94 -11.99 5.43
C SER A 453 27.02 -10.79 5.21
N THR A 454 26.86 -10.33 3.97
CA THR A 454 25.97 -9.24 3.58
C THR A 454 24.51 -9.56 3.91
N ALA A 455 24.06 -10.78 3.64
CA ALA A 455 22.72 -11.25 3.97
C ALA A 455 22.41 -11.16 5.47
N LYS A 456 23.38 -11.51 6.34
CA LYS A 456 23.25 -11.39 7.80
C LYS A 456 23.03 -9.94 8.24
N HIS A 457 23.77 -8.98 7.67
CA HIS A 457 23.61 -7.56 8.01
C HIS A 457 22.25 -7.02 7.58
N GLN A 458 21.78 -7.37 6.37
CA GLN A 458 20.45 -6.97 5.91
C GLN A 458 19.34 -7.54 6.81
N LEU A 459 19.39 -8.85 7.12
CA LEU A 459 18.41 -9.49 8.00
C LEU A 459 18.43 -8.90 9.41
N ALA A 460 19.62 -8.65 9.97
CA ALA A 460 19.76 -7.99 11.26
C ALA A 460 19.12 -6.59 11.26
N GLY A 461 19.31 -5.82 10.19
CA GLY A 461 18.67 -4.52 10.01
C GLY A 461 17.14 -4.60 9.96
N ILE A 462 16.61 -5.54 9.16
CA ILE A 462 15.17 -5.79 9.06
C ILE A 462 14.58 -6.12 10.42
N LEU A 463 15.17 -7.08 11.14
CA LEU A 463 14.70 -7.48 12.48
C LEU A 463 14.84 -6.34 13.48
N PHE A 464 15.91 -5.55 13.42
CA PHE A 464 16.09 -4.41 14.31
C PHE A 464 14.98 -3.37 14.13
N GLU A 465 14.57 -3.07 12.89
CA GLU A 465 13.50 -2.10 12.61
C GLU A 465 12.12 -2.54 13.16
N ILE A 466 11.86 -3.85 13.26
CA ILE A 466 10.64 -4.40 13.89
C ILE A 466 10.50 -3.93 15.33
N TYR A 467 11.59 -4.01 16.11
CA TYR A 467 11.55 -3.81 17.57
C TYR A 467 12.04 -2.44 18.02
N PHE A 468 12.91 -1.78 17.27
CA PHE A 468 13.54 -0.51 17.64
C PHE A 468 13.15 0.61 16.69
N ASP A 469 13.03 1.82 17.23
CA ASP A 469 12.70 3.01 16.46
C ASP A 469 13.92 3.70 15.83
N SER A 470 13.69 4.84 15.17
CA SER A 470 14.77 5.63 14.52
C SER A 470 15.84 6.16 15.49
N ARG A 471 15.55 6.19 16.80
CA ARG A 471 16.47 6.59 17.88
C ARG A 471 17.20 5.39 18.50
N GLY A 472 16.91 4.18 18.01
CA GLY A 472 17.44 2.94 18.56
C GLY A 472 16.78 2.56 19.89
N GLU A 473 15.62 3.13 20.21
CA GLU A 473 14.87 2.83 21.44
C GLU A 473 13.84 1.73 21.17
N PHE A 474 13.63 0.84 22.15
CA PHE A 474 12.62 -0.22 22.02
C PHE A 474 11.22 0.37 21.93
N ARG A 475 10.45 -0.10 20.94
CA ARG A 475 9.15 0.50 20.62
C ARG A 475 8.11 0.24 21.72
N SER A 476 7.18 1.19 21.86
CA SER A 476 5.96 0.96 22.65
C SER A 476 5.02 -0.03 21.95
N ARG A 477 4.92 0.08 20.62
CA ARG A 477 4.19 -0.85 19.74
C ARG A 477 5.14 -1.44 18.70
N ILE A 478 5.28 -2.76 18.70
CA ILE A 478 6.13 -3.48 17.75
C ILE A 478 5.58 -3.32 16.33
N LYS A 479 6.48 -3.13 15.37
CA LYS A 479 6.12 -2.93 13.97
C LYS A 479 5.98 -4.29 13.29
N PHE A 480 4.87 -4.98 13.52
CA PHE A 480 4.76 -6.42 13.26
C PHE A 480 4.13 -6.82 11.91
N SER A 481 3.60 -5.86 11.14
CA SER A 481 2.78 -6.11 9.94
C SER A 481 3.42 -6.99 8.85
N HIS A 482 4.76 -7.04 8.78
CA HIS A 482 5.48 -7.90 7.83
C HIS A 482 6.53 -8.78 8.53
N ALA A 483 6.37 -9.05 9.82
CA ALA A 483 7.38 -9.73 10.63
C ALA A 483 7.45 -11.26 10.43
N ASP A 484 6.39 -11.88 9.91
CA ASP A 484 6.29 -13.33 9.73
C ASP A 484 7.49 -13.94 8.98
N MET A 485 7.81 -13.39 7.80
CA MET A 485 8.88 -13.90 6.95
C MET A 485 10.29 -13.61 7.52
N PRO A 486 10.64 -12.39 7.99
CA PRO A 486 11.90 -12.18 8.71
C PRO A 486 12.10 -13.12 9.90
N LEU A 487 11.04 -13.37 10.68
CA LEU A 487 11.11 -14.25 11.84
C LEU A 487 11.18 -15.74 11.47
N SER A 488 10.61 -16.17 10.34
CA SER A 488 10.80 -17.55 9.87
C SER A 488 12.24 -17.77 9.38
N VAL A 489 12.80 -16.79 8.65
CA VAL A 489 14.15 -16.87 8.08
C VAL A 489 15.22 -16.93 9.17
N VAL A 490 15.09 -16.14 10.25
CA VAL A 490 16.13 -16.05 11.29
C VAL A 490 16.28 -17.33 12.13
N VAL A 491 15.29 -18.24 12.10
CA VAL A 491 15.37 -19.54 12.77
C VAL A 491 16.40 -20.47 12.12
N ASN A 492 16.73 -20.24 10.84
CA ASN A 492 17.76 -21.01 10.16
C ASN A 492 19.14 -20.81 10.82
N GLN A 493 19.85 -21.91 11.06
CA GLN A 493 21.15 -21.92 11.74
C GLN A 493 22.21 -21.05 11.04
N ASN A 494 22.08 -20.82 9.73
CA ASN A 494 22.95 -19.91 8.97
C ASN A 494 22.89 -18.45 9.47
N TYR A 495 21.85 -18.08 10.21
CA TYR A 495 21.64 -16.75 10.80
C TYR A 495 21.77 -16.74 12.33
N SER A 496 22.48 -17.70 12.92
CA SER A 496 22.73 -17.77 14.38
C SER A 496 23.30 -16.47 14.95
N ASP A 497 24.26 -15.83 14.27
CA ASP A 497 24.85 -14.55 14.67
C ASP A 497 23.80 -13.42 14.76
N VAL A 498 22.81 -13.45 13.85
CA VAL A 498 21.71 -12.48 13.84
C VAL A 498 20.78 -12.72 15.04
N THR A 499 20.49 -14.00 15.32
CA THR A 499 19.70 -14.38 16.50
C THR A 499 20.39 -13.95 17.80
N GLU A 500 21.70 -14.18 17.93
CA GLU A 500 22.48 -13.77 19.10
C GLU A 500 22.49 -12.25 19.27
N PHE A 501 22.73 -11.51 18.17
CA PHE A 501 22.65 -10.05 18.16
C PHE A 501 21.28 -9.55 18.64
N MET A 502 20.18 -10.09 18.11
CA MET A 502 18.83 -9.67 18.51
C MET A 502 18.51 -10.03 19.96
N LYS A 503 18.91 -11.22 20.44
CA LYS A 503 18.74 -11.62 21.84
C LYS A 503 19.53 -10.73 22.79
N CYS A 504 20.74 -10.31 22.41
CA CYS A 504 21.53 -9.35 23.16
C CYS A 504 20.80 -7.99 23.26
N LYS A 505 20.32 -7.45 22.13
CA LYS A 505 19.62 -6.15 22.10
C LYS A 505 18.28 -6.13 22.83
N LEU A 506 17.57 -7.26 22.84
CA LEU A 506 16.24 -7.38 23.46
C LEU A 506 16.28 -7.89 24.91
N ARG A 507 17.47 -8.13 25.48
CA ARG A 507 17.67 -8.74 26.81
C ARG A 507 16.86 -8.04 27.91
N ASP A 508 16.92 -6.71 27.95
CA ASP A 508 16.25 -5.89 28.97
C ASP A 508 14.75 -5.66 28.70
N HIS A 509 14.22 -6.22 27.62
CA HIS A 509 12.83 -6.06 27.19
C HIS A 509 12.08 -7.39 27.08
N ARG A 510 12.68 -8.49 27.54
CA ARG A 510 12.12 -9.84 27.42
C ARG A 510 10.73 -9.97 28.04
N GLU A 511 10.47 -9.34 29.17
CA GLU A 511 9.16 -9.37 29.87
C GLU A 511 8.03 -8.72 29.06
N ARG A 512 8.36 -7.92 28.04
CA ARG A 512 7.39 -7.25 27.16
C ARG A 512 7.15 -8.00 25.84
N LEU A 513 7.77 -9.16 25.66
CA LEU A 513 7.76 -9.91 24.40
C LEU A 513 7.21 -11.32 24.60
N THR A 514 6.14 -11.64 23.88
CA THR A 514 5.55 -12.98 23.87
C THR A 514 6.30 -13.95 22.96
N PHE A 515 7.11 -13.42 22.03
CA PHE A 515 7.89 -14.17 21.06
C PHE A 515 9.22 -13.44 20.78
N MET A 516 10.32 -14.19 20.70
CA MET A 516 11.67 -13.66 20.49
C MET A 516 12.23 -14.10 19.12
N PRO A 517 13.05 -13.28 18.44
CA PRO A 517 13.77 -13.72 17.25
C PRO A 517 14.60 -14.98 17.51
N GLY A 518 14.44 -15.97 16.63
CA GLY A 518 15.08 -17.29 16.73
C GLY A 518 14.39 -18.25 17.70
N ASP A 519 13.21 -17.90 18.23
CA ASP A 519 12.30 -18.86 18.86
C ASP A 519 11.61 -19.72 17.80
N SER A 520 11.27 -20.95 18.16
CA SER A 520 10.55 -21.92 17.33
C SER A 520 9.35 -22.54 18.08
N THR A 521 8.97 -21.96 19.22
CA THR A 521 7.81 -22.42 19.99
C THR A 521 6.51 -22.16 19.23
N ILE A 522 5.64 -23.17 19.19
CA ILE A 522 4.28 -23.04 18.66
C ILE A 522 3.34 -22.77 19.83
N LYS A 523 2.54 -21.72 19.70
CA LYS A 523 1.51 -21.31 20.65
C LYS A 523 0.14 -21.72 20.12
N VAL A 524 -0.73 -22.16 21.03
CA VAL A 524 -2.04 -22.70 20.66
C VAL A 524 -3.13 -21.69 20.98
N ILE A 525 -3.92 -21.32 19.97
CA ILE A 525 -5.16 -20.58 20.13
C ILE A 525 -6.30 -21.59 20.18
N GLN A 526 -7.02 -21.66 21.30
CA GLN A 526 -8.21 -22.50 21.46
C GLN A 526 -9.46 -21.63 21.42
N ILE A 527 -10.38 -21.91 20.49
CA ILE A 527 -11.65 -21.20 20.34
C ILE A 527 -12.78 -22.18 20.61
N ILE A 528 -13.58 -21.91 21.63
CA ILE A 528 -14.76 -22.71 21.95
C ILE A 528 -15.98 -21.92 21.51
N ALA A 529 -16.84 -22.53 20.70
CA ALA A 529 -18.07 -21.92 20.21
C ALA A 529 -19.27 -22.84 20.43
N ALA A 530 -20.43 -22.24 20.69
CA ALA A 530 -21.70 -22.96 20.89
C ALA A 530 -22.72 -22.54 19.82
N PRO A 531 -23.61 -23.44 19.36
CA PRO A 531 -24.66 -23.07 18.42
C PRO A 531 -25.54 -21.94 18.95
N LEU A 532 -25.84 -20.96 18.10
CA LEU A 532 -26.83 -19.93 18.42
C LEU A 532 -28.22 -20.56 18.49
N LYS A 533 -29.05 -20.11 19.44
CA LYS A 533 -30.45 -20.54 19.49
C LYS A 533 -31.18 -19.93 18.28
N PRO A 534 -32.01 -20.69 17.56
CA PRO A 534 -32.87 -20.09 16.55
C PRO A 534 -33.81 -19.08 17.23
N GLU A 535 -33.89 -17.85 16.71
CA GLU A 535 -34.92 -16.91 17.11
C GLU A 535 -36.28 -17.44 16.62
N ASP A 536 -37.26 -17.50 17.52
CA ASP A 536 -38.59 -18.10 17.26
C ASP A 536 -39.50 -17.27 16.32
N ASP A 537 -39.05 -16.14 15.74
CA ASP A 537 -39.90 -15.29 14.89
C ASP A 537 -39.10 -14.50 13.83
N THR A 538 -38.54 -15.17 12.82
CA THR A 538 -38.12 -14.51 11.56
C THR A 538 -38.76 -15.20 10.36
N PRO A 539 -39.46 -14.47 9.47
CA PRO A 539 -40.04 -15.05 8.26
C PRO A 539 -38.93 -15.58 7.35
N SER A 540 -39.15 -16.72 6.70
CA SER A 540 -38.19 -17.24 5.71
C SER A 540 -38.00 -16.23 4.58
N ILE A 541 -36.77 -15.74 4.41
CA ILE A 541 -36.38 -14.94 3.26
C ILE A 541 -35.24 -15.68 2.54
N LEU A 542 -35.52 -15.92 1.26
CA LEU A 542 -34.66 -16.17 0.08
C LEU A 542 -33.18 -16.49 0.33
N ASP A 543 -32.76 -17.62 -0.27
CA ASP A 543 -31.37 -18.04 -0.47
C ASP A 543 -30.53 -16.88 -1.08
N ASP A 544 -29.29 -16.73 -0.62
CA ASP A 544 -28.27 -15.74 -1.05
C ASP A 544 -28.09 -14.46 -0.19
N GLN A 545 -28.13 -14.61 1.15
CA GLN A 545 -27.46 -13.69 2.08
C GLN A 545 -26.14 -14.30 2.58
N PRO A 546 -25.10 -13.50 2.91
CA PRO A 546 -23.90 -14.01 3.56
C PRO A 546 -24.31 -14.75 4.85
N SER A 547 -23.79 -15.96 5.03
CA SER A 547 -24.23 -16.86 6.10
C SER A 547 -24.14 -16.17 7.46
N LEU A 548 -25.31 -15.86 8.04
CA LEU A 548 -25.42 -15.44 9.43
C LEU A 548 -24.66 -16.47 10.29
N PRO A 549 -23.93 -16.03 11.33
CA PRO A 549 -23.16 -16.96 12.15
C PRO A 549 -24.12 -17.98 12.75
N THR A 550 -23.74 -19.25 12.67
CA THR A 550 -24.50 -20.35 13.28
C THR A 550 -24.07 -20.62 14.72
N HIS A 551 -22.94 -20.03 15.15
CA HIS A 551 -22.31 -20.27 16.43
C HIS A 551 -21.84 -18.94 17.07
N GLU A 552 -21.85 -18.91 18.40
CA GLU A 552 -21.35 -17.83 19.24
C GLU A 552 -20.11 -18.30 20.02
N ILE A 553 -19.09 -17.44 20.09
CA ILE A 553 -17.85 -17.66 20.82
C ILE A 553 -18.13 -17.69 22.32
N GLN A 554 -17.72 -18.77 22.98
CA GLN A 554 -17.80 -18.92 24.43
C GLN A 554 -16.44 -18.70 25.12
N SER A 555 -15.33 -18.95 24.43
CA SER A 555 -13.98 -18.81 24.97
C SER A 555 -12.96 -18.63 23.86
N VAL A 556 -11.92 -17.82 24.11
CA VAL A 556 -10.75 -17.67 23.24
C VAL A 556 -9.50 -17.68 24.12
N GLN A 557 -8.71 -18.75 24.06
CA GLN A 557 -7.54 -18.92 24.91
C GLN A 557 -6.25 -18.93 24.08
N LEU A 558 -5.19 -18.35 24.63
CA LEU A 558 -3.81 -18.48 24.12
C LEU A 558 -2.96 -19.21 25.15
N ASP A 559 -2.47 -20.40 24.80
CA ASP A 559 -1.73 -21.29 25.72
C ASP A 559 -2.44 -21.49 27.08
N GLY A 560 -3.78 -21.55 27.05
CA GLY A 560 -4.63 -21.71 28.23
C GLY A 560 -4.99 -20.42 28.99
N VAL A 561 -4.49 -19.26 28.56
CA VAL A 561 -4.89 -17.95 29.11
C VAL A 561 -6.15 -17.46 28.42
N GLU A 562 -7.23 -17.27 29.16
CA GLU A 562 -8.49 -16.72 28.64
C GLU A 562 -8.32 -15.27 28.19
N LEU A 563 -8.71 -15.00 26.95
CA LEU A 563 -8.67 -13.69 26.33
C LEU A 563 -10.08 -13.08 26.19
N LEU A 564 -11.15 -13.88 26.15
CA LEU A 564 -12.51 -13.34 26.09
C LEU A 564 -12.91 -12.74 27.45
N SER A 565 -13.36 -11.48 27.46
CA SER A 565 -13.71 -10.78 28.69
C SER A 565 -14.84 -9.77 28.51
N VAL A 566 -15.52 -9.44 29.60
CA VAL A 566 -16.58 -8.41 29.62
C VAL A 566 -15.97 -7.03 29.33
N THR A 567 -16.57 -6.30 28.40
CA THR A 567 -16.26 -4.89 28.11
C THR A 567 -16.76 -3.97 29.23
N THR A 568 -15.90 -3.13 29.78
CA THR A 568 -16.24 -2.15 30.84
C THR A 568 -16.32 -0.73 30.30
N GLU A 569 -17.23 0.10 30.81
CA GLU A 569 -17.29 1.54 30.47
C GLU A 569 -15.97 2.23 30.83
N GLY A 570 -15.23 2.67 29.81
CA GLY A 570 -13.88 3.22 29.95
C GLY A 570 -12.84 2.51 29.07
N ASP A 571 -13.12 1.28 28.63
CA ASP A 571 -12.45 0.69 27.48
C ASP A 571 -12.96 1.44 26.24
N GLN A 572 -12.28 2.51 25.83
CA GLN A 572 -12.56 3.17 24.55
C GLN A 572 -12.51 2.12 23.45
N ARG A 573 -13.68 1.63 23.02
CA ARG A 573 -13.92 0.54 22.06
C ARG A 573 -12.77 0.36 21.05
N PRO A 574 -11.71 -0.41 21.34
CA PRO A 574 -10.64 -0.68 20.36
C PRO A 574 -11.07 -1.81 19.40
N TRP A 575 -12.22 -2.43 19.70
CA TRP A 575 -12.75 -3.63 19.06
C TRP A 575 -14.01 -3.34 18.23
N MET A 576 -14.65 -2.18 18.42
CA MET A 576 -15.79 -1.70 17.62
C MET A 576 -15.43 -0.44 16.81
N GLY A 577 -14.16 -0.30 16.40
CA GLY A 577 -13.71 0.72 15.47
C GLY A 577 -13.50 0.12 14.08
N VAL A 578 -14.03 0.78 13.06
CA VAL A 578 -13.95 0.49 11.61
C VAL A 578 -14.76 -0.72 11.13
N TYR A 579 -14.86 -1.80 11.90
CA TYR A 579 -15.75 -2.92 11.60
C TYR A 579 -16.79 -3.08 12.71
N GLY A 580 -17.99 -2.55 12.50
CA GLY A 580 -19.16 -2.85 13.35
C GLY A 580 -19.62 -4.31 13.31
N SER A 581 -18.78 -5.25 12.86
CA SER A 581 -19.17 -6.65 12.73
C SER A 581 -19.19 -7.31 14.10
N LYS A 582 -20.38 -7.71 14.57
CA LYS A 582 -20.60 -8.62 15.71
C LYS A 582 -19.97 -10.02 15.50
N PHE A 583 -19.15 -10.19 14.46
CA PHE A 583 -18.71 -11.47 13.93
C PHE A 583 -17.20 -11.50 13.67
N PHE A 584 -16.53 -12.58 14.07
CA PHE A 584 -15.12 -12.84 13.81
C PHE A 584 -14.93 -14.26 13.27
N SER A 585 -14.00 -14.44 12.33
CA SER A 585 -13.53 -15.77 11.95
C SER A 585 -12.34 -16.20 12.80
N PRO A 586 -12.10 -17.52 12.97
CA PRO A 586 -10.88 -18.01 13.62
C PRO A 586 -9.58 -17.40 13.06
N ASP A 587 -9.48 -17.24 11.74
CA ASP A 587 -8.32 -16.59 11.11
C ASP A 587 -8.19 -15.11 11.51
N ARG A 588 -9.30 -14.35 11.57
CA ARG A 588 -9.27 -12.95 12.05
C ARG A 588 -8.81 -12.85 13.51
N ILE A 589 -9.19 -13.83 14.34
CA ILE A 589 -8.73 -13.89 15.74
C ILE A 589 -7.23 -14.16 15.80
N ARG A 590 -6.72 -15.11 15.01
CA ARG A 590 -5.27 -15.39 14.92
C ARG A 590 -4.50 -14.17 14.45
N ASP A 591 -4.95 -13.52 13.38
CA ASP A 591 -4.27 -12.36 12.80
C ASP A 591 -4.17 -11.22 13.82
N ARG A 592 -5.24 -11.00 14.59
CA ARG A 592 -5.22 -10.01 15.67
C ARG A 592 -4.28 -10.38 16.82
N ILE A 593 -4.28 -11.63 17.27
CA ILE A 593 -3.37 -12.12 18.31
C ILE A 593 -1.91 -11.95 17.85
N SER A 594 -1.63 -12.28 16.59
CA SER A 594 -0.32 -12.07 15.96
C SER A 594 0.14 -10.62 16.06
N ASP A 595 -0.71 -9.68 15.62
CA ASP A 595 -0.38 -8.26 15.60
C ASP A 595 -0.24 -7.63 17.00
N ASP A 596 -1.15 -7.97 17.92
CA ASP A 596 -1.18 -7.37 19.26
C ASP A 596 -0.05 -7.90 20.15
N LEU A 597 0.31 -9.18 20.02
CA LEU A 597 1.31 -9.84 20.86
C LEU A 597 2.67 -10.02 20.20
N ALA A 598 2.81 -9.58 18.94
CA ALA A 598 4.01 -9.73 18.12
C ALA A 598 4.47 -11.20 18.02
N ILE A 599 3.52 -12.11 17.76
CA ILE A 599 3.77 -13.54 17.56
C ILE A 599 3.55 -13.87 16.09
N PRO A 600 4.53 -14.43 15.36
CA PRO A 600 4.35 -14.67 13.94
C PRO A 600 3.26 -15.70 13.67
N LYS A 601 2.50 -15.55 12.59
CA LYS A 601 1.34 -16.40 12.28
C LYS A 601 1.70 -17.87 12.16
N TRP A 602 2.90 -18.19 11.65
CA TRP A 602 3.40 -19.56 11.57
C TRP A 602 3.66 -20.20 12.94
N ALA A 603 3.81 -19.40 13.99
CA ALA A 603 3.95 -19.84 15.38
C ALA A 603 2.60 -19.92 16.12
N LEU A 604 1.47 -19.64 15.46
CA LEU A 604 0.13 -19.69 16.05
C LEU A 604 -0.68 -20.82 15.42
N GLN A 605 -1.01 -21.83 16.22
CA GLN A 605 -1.88 -22.94 15.82
C GLN A 605 -3.30 -22.74 16.35
N ILE A 606 -4.29 -22.68 15.46
CA ILE A 606 -5.70 -22.58 15.83
C ILE A 606 -6.27 -23.99 16.08
N LYS A 607 -7.04 -24.13 17.16
CA LYS A 607 -7.91 -25.27 17.44
C LYS A 607 -9.31 -24.75 17.79
N THR A 608 -10.33 -25.28 17.12
CA THR A 608 -11.72 -24.91 17.39
C THR A 608 -12.50 -26.10 17.97
N GLU A 609 -13.41 -25.81 18.89
CA GLU A 609 -14.35 -26.77 19.46
C GLU A 609 -15.79 -26.21 19.35
N PRO A 610 -16.66 -26.77 18.48
CA PRO A 610 -16.42 -27.90 17.57
C PRO A 610 -15.39 -27.57 16.46
N PRO A 611 -14.85 -28.59 15.74
CA PRO A 611 -14.01 -28.36 14.58
C PRO A 611 -14.75 -27.57 13.50
N MET A 612 -14.15 -26.47 13.05
CA MET A 612 -14.75 -25.50 12.14
C MET A 612 -13.71 -25.01 11.14
N SER A 613 -14.18 -24.56 9.97
CA SER A 613 -13.32 -23.88 9.00
C SER A 613 -12.86 -22.52 9.54
N SER A 614 -11.65 -22.10 9.18
CA SER A 614 -11.00 -20.94 9.76
C SER A 614 -11.56 -19.59 9.27
N ASP A 615 -12.36 -19.63 8.21
CA ASP A 615 -13.06 -18.51 7.57
C ASP A 615 -14.51 -18.33 8.04
N VAL A 616 -15.07 -19.28 8.79
CA VAL A 616 -16.46 -19.21 9.27
C VAL A 616 -16.63 -18.07 10.27
N PHE A 617 -17.62 -17.20 10.04
CA PHE A 617 -17.99 -16.14 10.96
C PHE A 617 -18.67 -16.68 12.23
N LEU A 618 -18.17 -16.25 13.38
CA LEU A 618 -18.67 -16.55 14.71
C LEU A 618 -19.18 -15.30 15.40
N ALA A 619 -20.33 -15.36 16.05
CA ALA A 619 -20.83 -14.25 16.86
C ALA A 619 -20.02 -14.04 18.14
N VAL A 620 -19.79 -12.80 18.53
CA VAL A 620 -19.23 -12.44 19.84
C VAL A 620 -20.39 -12.15 20.80
N PRO A 621 -20.37 -12.71 22.03
CA PRO A 621 -21.41 -12.43 23.01
C PRO A 621 -21.59 -10.94 23.27
N GLU A 622 -22.84 -10.53 23.52
CA GLU A 622 -23.12 -9.14 23.86
C GLU A 622 -22.30 -8.69 25.08
N ASN A 623 -21.74 -7.48 25.00
CA ASN A 623 -20.86 -6.88 26.00
C ASN A 623 -19.53 -7.63 26.24
N HIS A 624 -19.09 -8.50 25.34
CA HIS A 624 -17.75 -9.12 25.41
C HIS A 624 -16.82 -8.60 24.32
N GLY A 625 -15.52 -8.67 24.60
CA GLY A 625 -14.44 -8.47 23.64
C GLY A 625 -13.28 -9.38 23.98
N ILE A 626 -12.50 -9.78 22.99
CA ILE A 626 -11.26 -10.50 23.26
C ILE A 626 -10.23 -9.44 23.73
N LYS A 627 -9.32 -9.74 24.65
CA LYS A 627 -8.35 -8.78 25.21
C LYS A 627 -6.98 -9.45 25.26
N THR A 628 -6.22 -9.28 24.19
CA THR A 628 -4.88 -9.87 23.99
C THR A 628 -3.90 -9.50 25.10
N THR A 629 -4.01 -8.30 25.67
CA THR A 629 -3.18 -7.84 26.81
C THR A 629 -3.24 -8.75 28.05
N LEU A 630 -4.27 -9.59 28.20
CA LEU A 630 -4.34 -10.55 29.30
C LEU A 630 -3.21 -11.59 29.23
N ALA A 631 -2.76 -11.97 28.02
CA ALA A 631 -1.63 -12.88 27.84
C ALA A 631 -0.32 -12.30 28.39
N LEU A 632 -0.14 -10.98 28.36
CA LEU A 632 1.08 -10.32 28.85
C LEU A 632 1.21 -10.31 30.38
N LYS A 633 0.11 -10.50 31.12
CA LYS A 633 0.14 -10.56 32.59
C LYS A 633 0.67 -11.90 33.13
N HIS A 634 0.86 -12.88 32.25
CA HIS A 634 1.27 -14.25 32.57
C HIS A 634 2.66 -14.61 31.99
N LEU A 635 3.36 -13.63 31.38
CA LEU A 635 4.79 -13.69 31.07
C LEU A 635 5.60 -13.36 32.33
#